data_AF-A7NLK9-F1
#
_entry.id   AF-A7NLK9-F1
#
_cell.length_a   1.000
_cell.length_b   1.000
_cell.length_c   1.000
_cell.angle_alpha   90.00
_cell.angle_beta   90.00
_cell.angle_gamma   90.00
#
_symmetry.space_group_name_H-M   'P 1'
#
loop_
_entity.id
_entity.type
_entity.pdbx_description
1 polymer ?
#
loop_
_entity_poly.entity_id
_entity_poly.type
_entity_poly.pdbx_seq_one_letter_code
_entity_poly.pdbx_strand_id
1 'polypeptide(L)'
;MDRATGTPMSEHPIIQRRTAPPSASESRRGAAVTMIIFHHTPLPAEQAIARFTARANTRAPHYHVAADGTITQLVDEARAARHSGLAKLDRVRNIDRISIGVAIEGAPRVALPSAQVIALRTLTLDIQHRYDLLAEAALLSWSPPRAGAAYGALTPFTLPPMPEAPPSALLGLLTLDDTPEQQRALWLFLQNETAGRAGGFNIGAAFHLHAARHGFGAPIAPASPRSAWLTVNGRQYNYQHFARDTVFNEGERWAEVQTLSALIAGAFPAPETLAFELLKSGFAAGIATSASKNGNTQFNPGWAFHRLAAEQQLGPPLSGSYRITVAGQQYSVQVFCGDTLYTPIADPEAKTNWNDVRRLSETPASPLHEHLWAETYKASRVAYDSSSPFHQAAVAARIGAPLTDVCQKAFQGTMIAIQVFALDTLYRIGNGPIRRQSQLARPPQVEQWQPKPSSPPPVVEPVVTRAVTAPVGGFPMPPGDRSSPNWPPPPDFKPLVTAAQRQALFGAYEFTPDPSRDRDGIRILGTWEQENIVTVQIPQLIGRNIRGAPANGSVRWHRLAVNQLLRLWKAWEEAGLLDRVLIWNGSYSPRFIRGRKDDTANSLSNHAFGTAFDINYDPATNLNGLNAVPALVGQHGSVRELAAIARHFGFYWGGHFPRLDGMHFEVAVLQP
;
A
#
# COMPACT_ATOMS: atom_id res chain seq x y z
N MET A 1 -2.58 -62.17 10.99
CA MET A 1 -1.19 -61.97 11.47
C MET A 1 -0.40 -61.72 10.19
N ASP A 2 0.05 -60.53 9.83
CA ASP A 2 0.52 -59.40 10.63
C ASP A 2 -0.08 -58.06 10.19
N ARG A 3 -0.40 -57.22 11.17
CA ARG A 3 -0.66 -55.79 10.98
C ARG A 3 0.68 -55.08 10.83
N ALA A 4 1.02 -54.64 9.62
CA ALA A 4 1.98 -53.56 9.45
C ALA A 4 1.28 -52.26 9.87
N THR A 5 1.45 -51.89 11.13
CA THR A 5 1.07 -50.58 11.66
C THR A 5 1.91 -49.52 10.96
N GLY A 6 1.31 -48.78 10.02
CA GLY A 6 1.86 -47.53 9.55
C GLY A 6 1.97 -46.57 10.72
N THR A 7 3.18 -46.36 11.21
CA THR A 7 3.48 -45.33 12.22
C THR A 7 3.08 -43.98 11.66
N PRO A 8 2.30 -43.15 12.37
CA PRO A 8 2.03 -41.79 11.93
C PRO A 8 3.36 -41.04 11.82
N MET A 9 3.62 -40.39 10.67
CA MET A 9 4.75 -39.47 10.53
C MET A 9 4.63 -38.40 11.61
N SER A 10 5.54 -38.42 12.59
CA SER A 10 5.60 -37.41 13.65
C SER A 10 5.83 -36.03 13.04
N GLU A 11 5.07 -35.03 13.49
CA GLU A 11 5.20 -33.61 13.08
C GLU A 11 6.56 -32.98 13.46
N HIS A 12 7.42 -33.70 14.20
CA HIS A 12 8.76 -33.24 14.57
C HIS A 12 9.85 -33.91 13.75
N PRO A 13 10.88 -33.16 13.32
CA PRO A 13 12.02 -33.73 12.60
C PRO A 13 12.75 -34.76 13.46
N ILE A 14 13.22 -35.84 12.83
CA ILE A 14 14.11 -36.80 13.49
C ILE A 14 15.49 -36.13 13.63
N ILE A 15 15.88 -35.81 14.85
CA ILE A 15 17.12 -35.09 15.16
C ILE A 15 18.12 -36.04 15.82
N GLN A 16 19.27 -36.23 15.18
CA GLN A 16 20.40 -36.93 15.79
C GLN A 16 21.15 -36.00 16.74
N ARG A 17 21.73 -36.54 17.83
CA ARG A 17 22.56 -35.74 18.76
C ARG A 17 24.03 -36.11 18.64
N ARG A 18 24.88 -35.09 18.53
CA ARG A 18 26.35 -35.17 18.54
C ARG A 18 26.90 -33.96 19.29
N THR A 19 27.12 -34.10 20.60
CA THR A 19 27.38 -32.96 21.46
C THR A 19 28.74 -32.31 21.18
N ALA A 20 28.74 -31.00 20.89
CA ALA A 20 29.94 -30.17 20.82
C ALA A 20 30.53 -29.93 22.23
N PRO A 21 31.84 -29.66 22.36
CA PRO A 21 32.44 -29.43 23.68
C PRO A 21 31.79 -28.22 24.38
N PRO A 22 31.76 -28.17 25.73
CA PRO A 22 31.18 -27.06 26.48
C PRO A 22 31.78 -25.69 26.11
N SER A 23 33.03 -25.64 25.66
CA SER A 23 33.73 -24.45 25.14
C SER A 23 33.08 -23.84 23.89
N ALA A 24 32.27 -24.60 23.16
CA ALA A 24 31.54 -24.15 21.97
C ALA A 24 30.21 -23.43 22.27
N SER A 25 29.84 -23.29 23.55
CA SER A 25 28.61 -22.60 23.94
C SER A 25 28.76 -21.87 25.28
N GLU A 26 27.89 -20.89 25.53
CA GLU A 26 27.81 -20.18 26.80
C GLU A 26 26.37 -20.08 27.31
N SER A 27 26.18 -19.52 28.52
CA SER A 27 24.85 -19.18 29.02
C SER A 27 24.22 -18.07 28.18
N ARG A 28 22.92 -18.17 27.88
CA ARG A 28 22.14 -17.11 27.23
C ARG A 28 21.98 -15.86 28.11
N ARG A 29 22.23 -15.96 29.42
CA ARG A 29 22.02 -14.88 30.41
C ARG A 29 20.62 -14.27 30.35
N GLY A 30 19.60 -15.11 30.18
CA GLY A 30 18.19 -14.68 30.10
C GLY A 30 17.78 -14.02 28.78
N ALA A 31 18.66 -13.96 27.77
CA ALA A 31 18.30 -13.42 26.47
C ALA A 31 17.32 -14.35 25.73
N ALA A 32 16.22 -13.79 25.24
CA ALA A 32 15.28 -14.48 24.38
C ALA A 32 15.89 -14.72 22.98
N VAL A 33 15.53 -15.85 22.36
CA VAL A 33 15.84 -16.10 20.96
C VAL A 33 14.94 -15.21 20.11
N THR A 34 15.51 -14.50 19.15
CA THR A 34 14.78 -13.59 18.24
C THR A 34 15.10 -13.81 16.76
N MET A 35 16.04 -14.69 16.41
CA MET A 35 16.42 -14.96 15.01
C MET A 35 17.04 -16.34 14.79
N ILE A 36 17.00 -16.82 13.55
CA ILE A 36 17.67 -18.03 13.08
C ILE A 36 18.79 -17.59 12.13
N ILE A 37 20.01 -18.05 12.38
CA ILE A 37 21.19 -17.69 11.59
C ILE A 37 21.68 -18.89 10.78
N PHE A 38 21.62 -18.77 9.46
CA PHE A 38 22.08 -19.79 8.52
C PHE A 38 23.55 -19.59 8.16
N HIS A 39 24.28 -20.70 8.13
CA HIS A 39 25.67 -20.80 7.71
C HIS A 39 25.78 -21.82 6.58
N HIS A 40 26.70 -21.60 5.65
CA HIS A 40 27.08 -22.62 4.67
C HIS A 40 28.37 -23.29 5.09
N THR A 41 28.40 -24.61 4.96
CA THR A 41 29.54 -25.46 5.32
C THR A 41 29.97 -26.18 4.05
N PRO A 42 31.07 -25.77 3.40
CA PRO A 42 31.51 -26.42 2.16
C PRO A 42 32.10 -27.82 2.39
N LEU A 43 32.17 -28.28 3.64
CA LEU A 43 32.67 -29.60 4.02
C LEU A 43 31.51 -30.61 4.05
N PRO A 44 31.76 -31.88 3.70
CA PRO A 44 30.81 -32.96 3.93
C PRO A 44 30.37 -33.05 5.41
N ALA A 45 29.13 -33.47 5.66
CA ALA A 45 28.53 -33.49 6.99
C ALA A 45 29.41 -34.15 8.07
N GLU A 46 29.97 -35.32 7.78
CA GLU A 46 30.80 -36.07 8.72
C GLU A 46 32.05 -35.26 9.13
N GLN A 47 32.70 -34.61 8.17
CA GLN A 47 33.88 -33.78 8.43
C GLN A 47 33.53 -32.51 9.20
N ALA A 48 32.40 -31.86 8.84
CA ALA A 48 31.91 -30.68 9.53
C ALA A 48 31.57 -31.00 11.00
N ILE A 49 30.80 -32.08 11.23
CA ILE A 49 30.42 -32.55 12.56
C ILE A 49 31.65 -32.94 13.37
N ALA A 50 32.59 -33.70 12.79
CA ALA A 50 33.83 -34.08 13.48
C ALA A 50 34.61 -32.85 13.96
N ARG A 51 34.69 -31.79 13.15
CA ARG A 51 35.30 -30.51 13.55
C ARG A 51 34.50 -29.83 14.66
N PHE A 52 33.18 -29.77 14.55
CA PHE A 52 32.34 -29.15 15.57
C PHE A 52 32.44 -29.85 16.93
N THR A 53 32.56 -31.18 16.94
CA THR A 53 32.64 -32.00 18.15
C THR A 53 34.06 -32.20 18.68
N ALA A 54 35.10 -31.77 17.97
CA ALA A 54 36.48 -31.94 18.41
C ALA A 54 36.72 -31.25 19.76
N ARG A 55 37.42 -31.93 20.69
CA ARG A 55 37.59 -31.46 22.09
C ARG A 55 38.18 -30.05 22.21
N ALA A 56 39.08 -29.67 21.31
CA ALA A 56 39.72 -28.35 21.30
C ALA A 56 38.87 -27.26 20.63
N ASN A 57 37.76 -27.62 19.99
CA ASN A 57 36.93 -26.67 19.26
C ASN A 57 36.16 -25.74 20.21
N THR A 58 35.95 -24.51 19.78
CA THR A 58 35.32 -23.45 20.59
C THR A 58 34.12 -22.81 19.89
N ARG A 59 33.74 -23.32 18.72
CA ARG A 59 32.65 -22.79 17.89
C ARG A 59 31.84 -23.89 17.24
N ALA A 60 30.53 -23.90 17.45
CA ALA A 60 29.62 -24.83 16.79
C ALA A 60 28.26 -24.14 16.57
N PRO A 61 27.52 -24.50 15.51
CA PRO A 61 26.10 -24.16 15.38
C PRO A 61 25.26 -25.00 16.35
N HIS A 62 23.97 -24.70 16.47
CA HIS A 62 23.04 -25.57 17.19
C HIS A 62 22.71 -26.80 16.35
N TYR A 63 22.54 -26.63 15.04
CA TYR A 63 22.18 -27.69 14.12
C TYR A 63 23.11 -27.74 12.90
N HIS A 64 23.28 -28.93 12.35
CA HIS A 64 23.81 -29.18 11.02
C HIS A 64 22.77 -29.94 10.18
N VAL A 65 22.56 -29.51 8.93
CA VAL A 65 21.65 -30.15 7.96
C VAL A 65 22.48 -30.68 6.79
N ALA A 66 22.62 -32.00 6.74
CA ALA A 66 23.40 -32.71 5.72
C ALA A 66 22.69 -32.74 4.35
N ALA A 67 23.45 -32.99 3.29
CA ALA A 67 22.95 -33.06 1.92
C ALA A 67 21.89 -34.18 1.71
N ASP A 68 21.92 -35.23 2.53
CA ASP A 68 20.95 -36.33 2.55
C ASP A 68 19.69 -36.05 3.38
N GLY A 69 19.59 -34.87 4.00
CA GLY A 69 18.48 -34.48 4.88
C GLY A 69 18.67 -34.85 6.37
N THR A 70 19.78 -35.47 6.76
CA THR A 70 20.06 -35.76 8.17
C THR A 70 20.24 -34.47 8.98
N ILE A 71 19.46 -34.31 10.05
CA ILE A 71 19.56 -33.19 10.99
C ILE A 71 20.34 -33.65 12.24
N THR A 72 21.43 -32.96 12.55
CA THR A 72 22.25 -33.21 13.75
C THR A 72 22.24 -32.00 14.68
N GLN A 73 21.79 -32.17 15.92
CA GLN A 73 21.93 -31.18 16.99
C GLN A 73 23.31 -31.32 17.67
N LEU A 74 24.05 -30.22 17.68
CA LEU A 74 25.41 -30.10 18.22
C LEU A 74 25.43 -29.37 19.56
N VAL A 75 24.58 -28.36 19.73
CA VAL A 75 24.44 -27.57 20.96
C VAL A 75 22.97 -27.49 21.33
N ASP A 76 22.67 -27.73 22.61
CA ASP A 76 21.32 -27.56 23.17
C ASP A 76 20.88 -26.09 23.06
N GLU A 77 19.66 -25.86 22.57
CA GLU A 77 19.16 -24.52 22.34
C GLU A 77 18.95 -23.70 23.63
N ALA A 78 18.89 -24.32 24.82
CA ALA A 78 18.91 -23.60 26.09
C ALA A 78 20.23 -22.84 26.33
N ARG A 79 21.29 -23.20 25.61
CA ARG A 79 22.59 -22.52 25.61
C ARG A 79 22.76 -21.67 24.35
N ALA A 80 23.62 -20.66 24.44
CA ALA A 80 24.04 -19.86 23.30
C ALA A 80 25.22 -20.54 22.60
N ALA A 81 25.00 -21.15 21.43
CA ALA A 81 26.08 -21.71 20.63
C ALA A 81 26.96 -20.58 20.04
N ARG A 82 28.28 -20.77 20.02
CA ARG A 82 29.24 -19.80 19.46
C ARG A 82 29.38 -20.03 17.96
N HIS A 83 28.57 -19.36 17.14
CA HIS A 83 28.54 -19.58 15.69
C HIS A 83 28.82 -18.33 14.86
N SER A 84 28.48 -17.14 15.34
CA SER A 84 28.60 -15.89 14.58
C SER A 84 29.38 -14.81 15.35
N GLY A 85 29.11 -14.63 16.64
CA GLY A 85 29.72 -13.59 17.46
C GLY A 85 29.06 -12.21 17.28
N LEU A 86 29.85 -11.18 16.98
CA LEU A 86 29.36 -9.79 16.92
C LEU A 86 28.78 -9.43 15.54
N ALA A 87 27.61 -8.79 15.52
CA ALA A 87 27.00 -8.20 14.33
C ALA A 87 26.46 -6.79 14.61
N LYS A 88 26.39 -5.95 13.57
CA LYS A 88 25.75 -4.63 13.64
C LYS A 88 24.31 -4.72 13.14
N LEU A 89 23.36 -4.52 14.06
CA LEU A 89 21.93 -4.33 13.77
C LEU A 89 21.69 -2.80 13.76
N ASP A 90 21.31 -2.22 14.90
CA ASP A 90 21.36 -0.76 15.14
C ASP A 90 22.61 -0.36 15.95
N ARG A 91 23.04 -1.27 16.83
CA ARG A 91 24.28 -1.23 17.60
C ARG A 91 25.00 -2.57 17.46
N VAL A 92 26.30 -2.59 17.72
CA VAL A 92 27.07 -3.84 17.75
C VAL A 92 26.59 -4.67 18.95
N ARG A 93 26.16 -5.91 18.69
CA ARG A 93 25.71 -6.86 19.72
C ARG A 93 26.28 -8.25 19.43
N ASN A 94 26.44 -9.06 20.47
CA ASN A 94 26.70 -10.49 20.32
C ASN A 94 25.38 -11.21 19.97
N ILE A 95 25.28 -11.70 18.73
CA ILE A 95 24.07 -12.34 18.22
C ILE A 95 23.97 -13.82 18.62
N ASP A 96 25.05 -14.45 19.08
CA ASP A 96 25.04 -15.86 19.53
C ASP A 96 24.02 -16.09 20.66
N ARG A 97 23.79 -15.09 21.52
CA ARG A 97 22.87 -15.19 22.66
C ARG A 97 21.39 -15.10 22.29
N ILE A 98 21.08 -14.45 21.17
CA ILE A 98 19.71 -14.17 20.73
C ILE A 98 19.33 -15.00 19.50
N SER A 99 20.11 -16.01 19.13
CA SER A 99 19.86 -16.77 17.91
C SER A 99 20.04 -18.27 18.02
N ILE A 100 19.50 -18.96 17.02
CA ILE A 100 19.73 -20.37 16.71
C ILE A 100 20.54 -20.47 15.41
N GLY A 101 21.83 -20.80 15.51
CA GLY A 101 22.67 -21.13 14.36
C GLY A 101 22.36 -22.49 13.72
N VAL A 102 22.12 -22.49 12.40
CA VAL A 102 21.92 -23.69 11.55
C VAL A 102 22.99 -23.71 10.46
N ALA A 103 23.82 -24.75 10.43
CA ALA A 103 24.79 -24.97 9.36
C ALA A 103 24.23 -25.90 8.28
N ILE A 104 24.33 -25.47 7.03
CA ILE A 104 23.84 -26.18 5.84
C ILE A 104 25.06 -26.73 5.12
N GLU A 105 25.10 -28.03 4.87
CA GLU A 105 26.13 -28.62 4.00
C GLU A 105 26.01 -28.06 2.58
N GLY A 106 27.14 -27.69 1.99
CA GLY A 106 27.22 -27.13 0.65
C GLY A 106 27.63 -25.66 0.61
N ALA A 107 28.09 -25.23 -0.56
CA ALA A 107 28.51 -23.85 -0.80
C ALA A 107 27.29 -22.91 -0.95
N PRO A 108 27.44 -21.62 -0.62
CA PRO A 108 26.39 -20.64 -0.89
C PRO A 108 26.00 -20.64 -2.38
N ARG A 109 24.71 -20.45 -2.68
CA ARG A 109 24.13 -20.34 -4.04
C ARG A 109 24.13 -21.63 -4.89
N VAL A 110 24.58 -22.76 -4.35
CA VAL A 110 24.39 -24.07 -5.00
C VAL A 110 22.99 -24.59 -4.65
N ALA A 111 22.29 -25.18 -5.64
CA ALA A 111 20.99 -25.80 -5.40
C ALA A 111 21.14 -26.94 -4.38
N LEU A 112 20.30 -26.92 -3.34
CA LEU A 112 20.31 -27.97 -2.31
C LEU A 112 19.54 -29.20 -2.81
N PRO A 113 19.99 -30.44 -2.50
CA PRO A 113 19.21 -31.64 -2.78
C PRO A 113 17.84 -31.62 -2.08
N SER A 114 16.86 -32.31 -2.67
CA SER A 114 15.48 -32.33 -2.19
C SER A 114 15.36 -32.72 -0.71
N ALA A 115 16.07 -33.76 -0.28
CA ALA A 115 16.05 -34.22 1.11
C ALA A 115 16.58 -33.14 2.08
N GLN A 116 17.64 -32.43 1.69
CA GLN A 116 18.20 -31.33 2.47
C GLN A 116 17.25 -30.14 2.56
N VAL A 117 16.56 -29.77 1.47
CA VAL A 117 15.55 -28.70 1.46
C VAL A 117 14.41 -29.03 2.42
N ILE A 118 13.87 -30.25 2.35
CA ILE A 118 12.78 -30.71 3.21
C ILE A 118 13.20 -30.65 4.68
N ALA A 119 14.39 -31.18 5.00
CA ALA A 119 14.92 -31.17 6.36
C ALA A 119 15.15 -29.74 6.88
N LEU A 120 15.76 -28.88 6.09
CA LEU A 120 16.03 -27.49 6.46
C LEU A 120 14.75 -26.71 6.73
N ARG A 121 13.73 -26.85 5.86
CA ARG A 121 12.43 -26.19 6.06
C ARG A 121 11.72 -26.73 7.29
N THR A 122 11.67 -28.05 7.46
CA THR A 122 11.02 -28.70 8.61
C THR A 122 11.65 -28.24 9.92
N LEU A 123 12.98 -28.26 10.02
CA LEU A 123 13.71 -27.79 11.19
C LEU A 123 13.47 -26.29 11.43
N THR A 124 13.52 -25.47 10.38
CA THR A 124 13.32 -24.03 10.52
C THR A 124 11.93 -23.73 11.06
N LEU A 125 10.89 -24.38 10.53
CA LEU A 125 9.51 -24.19 10.99
C LEU A 125 9.31 -24.64 12.44
N ASP A 126 9.90 -25.77 12.82
CA ASP A 126 9.86 -26.27 14.19
C ASP A 126 10.54 -25.28 15.16
N ILE A 127 11.71 -24.71 14.82
CA ILE A 127 12.37 -23.67 15.60
C ILE A 127 11.52 -22.39 15.66
N GLN A 128 10.97 -21.95 14.52
CA GLN A 128 10.14 -20.74 14.46
C GLN A 128 8.89 -20.86 15.32
N HIS A 129 8.24 -22.02 15.33
CA HIS A 129 7.09 -22.27 16.19
C HIS A 129 7.48 -22.29 17.67
N ARG A 130 8.57 -22.98 18.02
CA ARG A 130 9.03 -23.10 19.42
C ARG A 130 9.45 -21.77 20.05
N TYR A 131 9.99 -20.86 19.26
CA TYR A 131 10.46 -19.55 19.72
C TYR A 131 9.60 -18.37 19.27
N ASP A 132 8.45 -18.63 18.64
CA ASP A 132 7.54 -17.60 18.14
C ASP A 132 8.24 -16.60 17.18
N LEU A 133 9.10 -17.13 16.30
CA LEU A 133 9.90 -16.38 15.32
C LEU A 133 9.21 -16.34 13.96
N LEU A 134 7.92 -16.03 13.97
CA LEU A 134 7.04 -16.20 12.83
C LEU A 134 7.26 -15.13 11.75
N ALA A 135 8.45 -14.60 11.45
CA ALA A 135 8.70 -13.72 10.29
C ALA A 135 9.93 -14.09 9.47
N GLU A 136 9.87 -13.84 8.16
CA GLU A 136 11.00 -13.97 7.22
C GLU A 136 12.23 -13.16 7.63
N ALA A 137 12.02 -11.97 8.19
CA ALA A 137 13.12 -11.11 8.60
C ALA A 137 13.89 -11.63 9.83
N ALA A 138 13.37 -12.63 10.53
CA ALA A 138 14.09 -13.36 11.57
C ALA A 138 15.02 -14.44 10.99
N LEU A 139 14.91 -14.75 9.70
CA LEU A 139 15.78 -15.70 8.99
C LEU A 139 16.92 -14.93 8.34
N LEU A 140 18.15 -15.15 8.79
CA LEU A 140 19.31 -14.36 8.35
C LEU A 140 20.47 -15.27 7.98
N SER A 141 21.19 -14.92 6.91
CA SER A 141 22.46 -15.56 6.55
C SER A 141 23.61 -14.83 7.23
N TRP A 142 24.56 -15.58 7.78
CA TRP A 142 25.78 -15.04 8.34
C TRP A 142 26.85 -14.80 7.28
N SER A 143 27.50 -13.63 7.35
CA SER A 143 28.76 -13.35 6.67
C SER A 143 29.81 -12.94 7.69
N PRO A 144 30.98 -13.62 7.74
CA PRO A 144 32.03 -13.27 8.70
C PRO A 144 32.57 -11.85 8.46
N PRO A 145 33.18 -11.22 9.48
CA PRO A 145 33.79 -9.90 9.34
C PRO A 145 34.81 -9.87 8.20
N ARG A 146 34.80 -8.81 7.41
CA ARG A 146 35.88 -8.52 6.45
C ARG A 146 37.16 -8.18 7.21
N ALA A 147 38.32 -8.34 6.58
CA ALA A 147 39.59 -7.91 7.15
C ALA A 147 39.51 -6.46 7.65
N GLY A 148 39.86 -6.22 8.91
CA GLY A 148 39.76 -4.90 9.55
C GLY A 148 38.42 -4.56 10.19
N ALA A 149 37.39 -5.39 10.05
CA ALA A 149 36.09 -5.21 10.71
C ALA A 149 35.96 -6.06 11.99
N ALA A 150 35.41 -5.47 13.06
CA ALA A 150 35.22 -6.16 14.35
C ALA A 150 33.94 -7.02 14.43
N TYR A 151 33.06 -6.94 13.42
CA TYR A 151 31.75 -7.59 13.41
C TYR A 151 31.37 -8.07 12.00
N GLY A 152 30.54 -9.11 11.93
CA GLY A 152 30.04 -9.67 10.68
C GLY A 152 28.76 -9.00 10.19
N ALA A 153 28.30 -9.42 9.02
CA ALA A 153 27.10 -8.91 8.37
C ALA A 153 25.98 -9.96 8.35
N LEU A 154 24.75 -9.46 8.37
CA LEU A 154 23.52 -10.25 8.30
C LEU A 154 22.75 -9.81 7.06
N THR A 155 22.33 -10.77 6.26
CA THR A 155 21.42 -10.55 5.13
C THR A 155 20.18 -11.42 5.29
N PRO A 156 19.00 -11.01 4.81
CA PRO A 156 17.82 -11.89 4.78
C PRO A 156 18.15 -13.25 4.16
N PHE A 157 17.64 -14.32 4.76
CA PHE A 157 17.75 -15.68 4.24
C PHE A 157 16.38 -16.15 3.78
N THR A 158 16.26 -16.42 2.49
CA THR A 158 15.06 -17.01 1.91
C THR A 158 15.18 -18.52 1.96
N LEU A 159 14.22 -19.19 2.58
CA LEU A 159 14.17 -20.65 2.56
C LEU A 159 14.00 -21.14 1.11
N PRO A 160 14.81 -22.12 0.66
CA PRO A 160 14.66 -22.69 -0.67
C PRO A 160 13.23 -23.23 -0.87
N PRO A 161 12.63 -23.10 -2.08
CA PRO A 161 11.30 -23.61 -2.35
C PRO A 161 11.27 -25.13 -2.14
N MET A 162 10.13 -25.68 -1.72
CA MET A 162 9.98 -27.14 -1.57
C MET A 162 10.32 -27.83 -2.91
N PRO A 163 11.12 -28.91 -2.87
CA PRO A 163 11.49 -29.62 -4.09
C PRO A 163 10.26 -30.24 -4.74
N GLU A 164 10.28 -30.30 -6.07
CA GLU A 164 9.30 -31.08 -6.83
C GLU A 164 9.38 -32.54 -6.34
N ALA A 165 8.24 -33.09 -5.89
CA ALA A 165 8.22 -34.47 -5.43
C ALA A 165 8.50 -35.42 -6.62
N PRO A 166 9.24 -36.53 -6.38
CA PRO A 166 9.65 -37.42 -7.45
C PRO A 166 8.44 -37.97 -8.22
N PRO A 167 8.60 -38.35 -9.50
CA PRO A 167 7.56 -39.03 -10.25
C PRO A 167 7.08 -40.26 -9.48
N SER A 168 5.89 -40.19 -8.90
CA SER A 168 5.22 -41.41 -8.44
C SER A 168 4.92 -42.22 -9.69
N ALA A 169 5.66 -43.31 -9.85
CA ALA A 169 5.46 -44.22 -10.96
C ALA A 169 4.00 -44.71 -10.93
N LEU A 170 3.31 -44.45 -12.04
CA LEU A 170 2.10 -45.12 -12.53
C LEU A 170 1.49 -46.12 -11.54
N LEU A 171 0.48 -45.69 -10.79
CA LEU A 171 -0.65 -46.54 -10.39
C LEU A 171 -1.77 -45.67 -9.80
N GLY A 172 -2.77 -45.38 -10.64
CA GLY A 172 -4.12 -45.00 -10.21
C GLY A 172 -4.44 -43.50 -10.23
N LEU A 173 -5.22 -43.09 -11.22
CA LEU A 173 -6.20 -41.98 -11.22
C LEU A 173 -5.96 -40.79 -10.26
N LEU A 174 -5.67 -39.62 -10.86
CA LEU A 174 -6.29 -38.30 -10.56
C LEU A 174 -6.78 -38.05 -9.11
N THR A 175 -5.91 -37.94 -8.12
CA THR A 175 -6.33 -37.60 -6.74
C THR A 175 -5.33 -36.65 -6.02
N LEU A 176 -4.92 -35.53 -6.64
CA LEU A 176 -4.02 -34.57 -5.95
C LEU A 176 -4.75 -33.62 -4.99
N ASP A 177 -6.08 -33.61 -5.01
CA ASP A 177 -6.92 -32.70 -4.23
C ASP A 177 -8.20 -33.35 -3.69
N ASP A 178 -8.22 -34.68 -3.55
CA ASP A 178 -9.41 -35.42 -3.11
C ASP A 178 -9.52 -35.50 -1.58
N THR A 179 -8.38 -35.57 -0.89
CA THR A 179 -8.33 -35.58 0.58
C THR A 179 -7.84 -34.24 1.13
N PRO A 180 -8.27 -33.83 2.34
CA PRO A 180 -7.77 -32.61 2.98
C PRO A 180 -6.24 -32.56 3.08
N GLU A 181 -5.57 -33.68 3.33
CA GLU A 181 -4.12 -33.79 3.43
C GLU A 181 -3.43 -33.49 2.09
N GLN A 182 -3.95 -34.05 1.00
CA GLN A 182 -3.44 -33.78 -0.36
C GLN A 182 -3.73 -32.32 -0.77
N GLN A 183 -4.93 -31.82 -0.48
CA GLN A 183 -5.28 -30.43 -0.73
C GLN A 183 -4.33 -29.44 -0.03
N ARG A 184 -3.96 -29.71 1.23
CA ARG A 184 -3.00 -28.87 1.99
C ARG A 184 -1.62 -28.86 1.34
N ALA A 185 -1.15 -30.02 0.88
CA ALA A 185 0.15 -30.14 0.20
C ALA A 185 0.15 -29.40 -1.14
N LEU A 186 -0.92 -29.58 -1.93
CA LEU A 186 -1.12 -28.87 -3.20
C LEU A 186 -1.26 -27.36 -2.98
N TRP A 187 -2.00 -26.94 -1.95
CA TRP A 187 -2.14 -25.53 -1.59
C TRP A 187 -0.79 -24.89 -1.29
N LEU A 188 0.08 -25.55 -0.53
CA LEU A 188 1.43 -25.05 -0.22
C LEU A 188 2.29 -24.86 -1.46
N PHE A 189 2.22 -25.82 -2.38
CA PHE A 189 2.93 -25.77 -3.64
C PHE A 189 2.43 -24.60 -4.50
N LEU A 190 1.11 -24.48 -4.70
CA LEU A 190 0.52 -23.38 -5.46
C LEU A 190 0.75 -22.02 -4.81
N GLN A 191 0.74 -21.95 -3.47
CA GLN A 191 1.05 -20.71 -2.74
C GLN A 191 2.50 -20.28 -2.97
N ASN A 192 3.43 -21.22 -3.09
CA ASN A 192 4.81 -20.92 -3.45
C ASN A 192 4.94 -20.38 -4.88
N GLU A 193 4.23 -20.98 -5.85
CA GLU A 193 4.18 -20.46 -7.22
C GLU A 193 3.54 -19.05 -7.27
N THR A 194 2.48 -18.85 -6.50
CA THR A 194 1.80 -17.54 -6.33
C THR A 194 2.78 -16.48 -5.83
N ALA A 195 3.64 -16.84 -4.89
CA ALA A 195 4.63 -15.95 -4.28
C ALA A 195 5.96 -15.84 -5.06
N GLY A 196 6.09 -16.53 -6.20
CA GLY A 196 7.37 -16.67 -6.92
C GLY A 196 8.05 -15.34 -7.25
N ARG A 197 7.28 -14.30 -7.61
CA ARG A 197 7.85 -12.98 -7.93
C ARG A 197 8.39 -12.21 -6.72
N ALA A 198 7.96 -12.58 -5.53
CA ALA A 198 8.35 -11.96 -4.27
C ALA A 198 9.41 -12.79 -3.51
N GLY A 199 9.97 -13.82 -4.15
CA GLY A 199 10.97 -14.71 -3.54
C GLY A 199 10.42 -16.01 -2.96
N GLY A 200 9.14 -16.33 -3.18
CA GLY A 200 8.51 -17.58 -2.74
C GLY A 200 7.73 -17.44 -1.43
N PHE A 201 7.12 -18.55 -1.00
CA PHE A 201 6.27 -18.56 0.19
C PHE A 201 6.99 -19.15 1.42
N ASN A 202 7.09 -18.33 2.46
CA ASN A 202 7.46 -18.79 3.80
C ASN A 202 6.24 -18.96 4.72
N ILE A 203 5.94 -20.22 5.06
CA ILE A 203 4.87 -20.60 6.00
C ILE A 203 5.19 -20.24 7.46
N GLY A 204 6.43 -19.86 7.77
CA GLY A 204 6.80 -19.31 9.06
C GLY A 204 6.86 -17.78 9.05
N ALA A 205 6.28 -17.09 8.08
CA ALA A 205 6.29 -15.62 8.02
C ALA A 205 4.92 -14.98 8.26
N ALA A 206 4.85 -13.99 9.14
CA ALA A 206 3.64 -13.47 9.73
C ALA A 206 2.83 -12.73 8.67
N PHE A 207 3.52 -11.94 7.85
CA PHE A 207 2.94 -11.29 6.68
C PHE A 207 2.34 -12.29 5.70
N HIS A 208 3.04 -13.39 5.44
CA HIS A 208 2.58 -14.43 4.52
C HIS A 208 1.41 -15.24 5.08
N LEU A 209 1.47 -15.63 6.36
CA LEU A 209 0.38 -16.29 7.07
C LEU A 209 -0.85 -15.39 7.14
N HIS A 210 -0.68 -14.11 7.47
CA HIS A 210 -1.76 -13.13 7.52
C HIS A 210 -2.39 -12.95 6.13
N ALA A 211 -1.60 -12.69 5.10
CA ALA A 211 -2.08 -12.54 3.74
C ALA A 211 -2.81 -13.79 3.21
N ALA A 212 -2.29 -14.99 3.48
CA ALA A 212 -2.92 -16.25 3.08
C ALA A 212 -4.21 -16.56 3.85
N ARG A 213 -4.27 -16.18 5.13
CA ARG A 213 -5.47 -16.32 5.96
C ARG A 213 -6.60 -15.40 5.46
N HIS A 214 -6.26 -14.16 5.11
CA HIS A 214 -7.20 -13.11 4.74
C HIS A 214 -7.41 -12.93 3.23
N GLY A 215 -6.74 -13.71 2.38
CA GLY A 215 -6.97 -13.70 0.92
C GLY A 215 -6.46 -12.44 0.22
N PHE A 216 -5.28 -11.94 0.60
CA PHE A 216 -4.70 -10.71 0.02
C PHE A 216 -4.11 -10.89 -1.38
N GLY A 217 -4.16 -12.12 -1.92
CA GLY A 217 -3.66 -12.45 -3.25
C GLY A 217 -2.14 -12.60 -3.30
N ALA A 218 -1.58 -12.50 -4.50
CA ALA A 218 -0.16 -12.66 -4.72
C ALA A 218 0.65 -11.52 -4.09
N PRO A 219 1.80 -11.78 -3.46
CA PRO A 219 2.74 -10.72 -3.09
C PRO A 219 3.28 -10.07 -4.36
N ILE A 220 3.20 -8.74 -4.43
CA ILE A 220 3.63 -7.95 -5.58
C ILE A 220 5.14 -7.71 -5.52
N ALA A 221 5.68 -7.51 -4.32
CA ALA A 221 7.11 -7.37 -4.08
C ALA A 221 7.55 -8.17 -2.84
N PRO A 222 8.85 -8.48 -2.71
CA PRO A 222 9.41 -9.02 -1.47
C PRO A 222 9.12 -8.11 -0.27
N ALA A 223 9.16 -8.68 0.94
CA ALA A 223 9.09 -7.88 2.16
C ALA A 223 10.23 -6.84 2.20
N SER A 224 9.94 -5.66 2.76
CA SER A 224 10.88 -4.55 2.78
C SER A 224 12.16 -4.93 3.54
N PRO A 225 13.36 -4.86 2.93
CA PRO A 225 14.59 -5.00 3.70
C PRO A 225 14.69 -3.83 4.69
N ARG A 226 15.46 -4.00 5.79
CA ARG A 226 15.65 -2.94 6.80
C ARG A 226 16.05 -1.58 6.20
N SER A 227 16.82 -1.58 5.11
CA SER A 227 17.24 -0.36 4.39
C SER A 227 16.11 0.39 3.70
N ALA A 228 14.95 -0.25 3.51
CA ALA A 228 13.78 0.29 2.82
C ALA A 228 12.59 0.52 3.77
N TRP A 229 12.79 0.36 5.09
CA TRP A 229 11.76 0.62 6.09
C TRP A 229 11.33 2.08 6.04
N LEU A 230 10.01 2.30 6.08
CA LEU A 230 9.47 3.65 6.11
C LEU A 230 9.69 4.25 7.49
N THR A 231 10.19 5.49 7.52
CA THR A 231 10.30 6.27 8.75
C THR A 231 9.21 7.34 8.73
N VAL A 232 8.25 7.21 9.63
CA VAL A 232 7.13 8.16 9.77
C VAL A 232 7.07 8.55 11.23
N ASN A 233 7.19 9.86 11.52
CA ASN A 233 7.22 10.41 12.88
C ASN A 233 8.28 9.78 13.79
N GLY A 234 9.48 9.53 13.25
CA GLY A 234 10.59 8.92 13.99
C GLY A 234 10.42 7.44 14.31
N ARG A 235 9.34 6.80 13.86
CA ARG A 235 9.08 5.36 14.01
C ARG A 235 9.34 4.67 12.69
N GLN A 236 9.90 3.45 12.74
CA GLN A 236 10.23 2.67 11.56
C GLN A 236 9.22 1.55 11.36
N TYR A 237 8.86 1.30 10.10
CA TYR A 237 7.87 0.30 9.73
C TYR A 237 8.41 -0.63 8.66
N ASN A 238 8.29 -1.93 8.94
CA ASN A 238 8.47 -3.00 7.99
C ASN A 238 7.14 -3.28 7.28
N TYR A 239 7.17 -3.59 5.99
CA TYR A 239 5.96 -3.80 5.20
C TYR A 239 6.18 -4.78 4.04
N GLN A 240 5.08 -5.30 3.49
CA GLN A 240 5.06 -6.06 2.26
C GLN A 240 3.76 -5.80 1.50
N HIS A 241 3.87 -5.59 0.19
CA HIS A 241 2.74 -5.31 -0.69
C HIS A 241 2.19 -6.60 -1.29
N PHE A 242 0.90 -6.86 -1.08
CA PHE A 242 0.12 -7.91 -1.73
C PHE A 242 -0.85 -7.30 -2.73
N ALA A 243 -1.42 -8.13 -3.58
CA ALA A 243 -2.25 -7.71 -4.69
C ALA A 243 -3.54 -6.99 -4.27
N ARG A 244 -4.01 -7.20 -3.03
CA ARG A 244 -5.18 -6.51 -2.47
C ARG A 244 -4.82 -5.46 -1.43
N ASP A 245 -3.81 -5.73 -0.62
CA ASP A 245 -3.49 -4.91 0.55
C ASP A 245 -1.99 -4.92 0.88
N THR A 246 -1.57 -4.01 1.75
CA THR A 246 -0.22 -3.98 2.31
C THR A 246 -0.27 -4.35 3.78
N VAL A 247 0.50 -5.37 4.17
CA VAL A 247 0.72 -5.70 5.58
C VAL A 247 1.96 -4.98 6.09
N PHE A 248 1.93 -4.56 7.34
CA PHE A 248 3.05 -3.88 7.98
C PHE A 248 3.12 -4.18 9.48
N ASN A 249 4.27 -3.91 10.08
CA ASN A 249 4.47 -3.92 11.52
C ASN A 249 5.48 -2.84 11.90
N GLU A 250 5.44 -2.37 13.14
CA GLU A 250 6.44 -1.43 13.64
C GLU A 250 7.74 -2.16 14.00
N GLY A 251 8.86 -1.67 13.45
CA GLY A 251 10.19 -2.21 13.67
C GLY A 251 10.26 -3.73 13.52
N GLU A 252 10.75 -4.40 14.56
CA GLU A 252 10.92 -5.86 14.61
C GLU A 252 9.77 -6.57 15.35
N ARG A 253 8.61 -5.91 15.52
CA ARG A 253 7.42 -6.51 16.13
C ARG A 253 6.68 -7.38 15.13
N TRP A 254 7.35 -8.43 14.68
CA TRP A 254 6.98 -9.24 13.53
C TRP A 254 5.57 -9.83 13.55
N ALA A 255 5.10 -10.24 14.72
CA ALA A 255 3.79 -10.85 14.90
C ALA A 255 2.65 -9.82 15.10
N GLU A 256 2.98 -8.54 15.31
CA GLU A 256 2.03 -7.43 15.45
C GLU A 256 1.59 -6.90 14.07
N VAL A 257 1.07 -7.80 13.23
CA VAL A 257 0.71 -7.49 11.84
C VAL A 257 -0.51 -6.56 11.79
N GLN A 258 -0.38 -5.48 11.03
CA GLN A 258 -1.42 -4.51 10.70
C GLN A 258 -1.55 -4.39 9.18
N THR A 259 -2.61 -3.74 8.71
CA THR A 259 -2.97 -3.66 7.28
C THR A 259 -3.23 -2.23 6.84
N LEU A 260 -2.81 -1.87 5.63
CA LEU A 260 -3.03 -0.54 5.06
C LEU A 260 -4.53 -0.24 4.93
N SER A 261 -5.35 -1.19 4.49
CA SER A 261 -6.80 -1.00 4.40
C SER A 261 -7.44 -0.55 5.72
N ALA A 262 -7.01 -1.12 6.85
CA ALA A 262 -7.46 -0.72 8.18
C ALA A 262 -7.03 0.71 8.56
N LEU A 263 -5.87 1.18 8.08
CA LEU A 263 -5.44 2.57 8.28
C LEU A 263 -6.21 3.56 7.39
N ILE A 264 -6.54 3.16 6.16
CA ILE A 264 -7.30 3.99 5.21
C ILE A 264 -8.75 4.15 5.70
N ALA A 265 -9.34 3.11 6.29
CA ALA A 265 -10.70 3.13 6.85
C ALA A 265 -11.77 3.67 5.88
N GLY A 266 -11.59 3.43 4.57
CA GLY A 266 -12.50 3.87 3.51
C GLY A 266 -12.35 5.33 3.05
N ALA A 267 -11.36 6.07 3.55
CA ALA A 267 -11.04 7.42 3.10
C ALA A 267 -9.60 7.50 2.58
N PHE A 268 -9.40 8.19 1.46
CA PHE A 268 -8.05 8.36 0.91
C PHE A 268 -7.10 8.99 1.94
N PRO A 269 -5.91 8.40 2.19
CA PRO A 269 -5.08 8.83 3.31
C PRO A 269 -4.46 10.21 3.08
N ALA A 270 -4.37 11.00 4.16
CA ALA A 270 -3.71 12.30 4.10
C ALA A 270 -2.20 12.15 3.87
N PRO A 271 -1.56 13.06 3.11
CA PRO A 271 -0.11 13.05 2.93
C PRO A 271 0.67 13.02 4.25
N GLU A 272 1.89 12.46 4.22
CA GLU A 272 2.79 12.30 5.38
C GLU A 272 2.30 11.35 6.48
N THR A 273 1.07 10.82 6.36
CA THR A 273 0.61 9.70 7.19
C THR A 273 1.28 8.40 6.74
N LEU A 274 1.39 7.44 7.67
CA LEU A 274 1.90 6.10 7.34
C LEU A 274 1.07 5.43 6.24
N ALA A 275 -0.25 5.60 6.26
CA ALA A 275 -1.14 5.05 5.24
C ALA A 275 -0.82 5.60 3.85
N PHE A 276 -0.56 6.90 3.73
CA PHE A 276 -0.18 7.51 2.46
C PHE A 276 1.18 7.04 1.96
N GLU A 277 2.19 6.96 2.85
CA GLU A 277 3.52 6.49 2.44
C GLU A 277 3.53 5.00 2.07
N LEU A 278 2.77 4.16 2.79
CA LEU A 278 2.57 2.75 2.42
C LEU A 278 1.84 2.61 1.08
N LEU A 279 0.78 3.41 0.85
CA LEU A 279 0.04 3.42 -0.42
C LEU A 279 0.98 3.82 -1.56
N LYS A 280 1.70 4.94 -1.43
CA LYS A 280 2.69 5.42 -2.39
C LYS A 280 3.78 4.38 -2.68
N SER A 281 4.28 3.71 -1.65
CA SER A 281 5.27 2.63 -1.80
C SER A 281 4.69 1.44 -2.57
N GLY A 282 3.44 1.06 -2.28
CA GLY A 282 2.72 0.02 -3.01
C GLY A 282 2.56 0.37 -4.48
N PHE A 283 2.23 1.63 -4.78
CA PHE A 283 2.19 2.15 -6.14
C PHE A 283 3.52 1.96 -6.88
N ALA A 284 4.62 2.38 -6.27
CA ALA A 284 5.95 2.23 -6.85
C ALA A 284 6.32 0.75 -7.06
N ALA A 285 5.99 -0.13 -6.10
CA ALA A 285 6.28 -1.55 -6.18
C ALA A 285 5.52 -2.25 -7.32
N GLY A 286 4.25 -1.91 -7.55
CA GLY A 286 3.46 -2.42 -8.66
C GLY A 286 4.04 -2.02 -10.03
N ILE A 287 4.38 -0.74 -10.21
CA ILE A 287 5.03 -0.27 -11.44
C ILE A 287 6.40 -0.91 -11.66
N ALA A 288 7.19 -1.08 -10.60
CA ALA A 288 8.53 -1.66 -10.69
C ALA A 288 8.48 -3.12 -11.16
N THR A 289 7.44 -3.86 -10.77
CA THR A 289 7.27 -5.28 -11.04
C THR A 289 6.43 -5.56 -12.29
N SER A 290 5.71 -4.56 -12.80
CA SER A 290 4.97 -4.67 -14.06
C SER A 290 5.88 -4.88 -15.26
N ALA A 291 5.44 -5.75 -16.16
CA ALA A 291 6.13 -6.02 -17.41
C ALA A 291 5.90 -4.93 -18.49
N SER A 292 4.90 -4.05 -18.28
CA SER A 292 4.56 -2.91 -19.15
C SER A 292 4.43 -1.61 -18.35
N LYS A 293 5.21 -0.59 -18.72
CA LYS A 293 5.23 0.73 -18.05
C LYS A 293 4.58 1.82 -18.90
N ASN A 294 3.55 1.46 -19.67
CA ASN A 294 2.85 2.40 -20.53
C ASN A 294 2.25 3.54 -19.71
N GLY A 295 2.35 4.76 -20.25
CA GLY A 295 1.71 5.94 -19.67
C GLY A 295 2.46 6.59 -18.52
N ASN A 296 1.73 7.43 -17.78
CA ASN A 296 2.26 8.12 -16.62
C ASN A 296 2.23 7.21 -15.40
N THR A 297 3.41 6.93 -14.85
CA THR A 297 3.65 6.02 -13.74
C THR A 297 3.72 6.71 -12.37
N GLN A 298 3.55 8.02 -12.31
CA GLN A 298 3.64 8.77 -11.06
C GLN A 298 2.43 8.51 -10.17
N PHE A 299 2.67 8.29 -8.88
CA PHE A 299 1.62 8.34 -7.88
C PHE A 299 1.12 9.77 -7.72
N ASN A 300 -0.20 9.95 -7.81
CA ASN A 300 -0.85 11.24 -7.69
C ASN A 300 -2.16 11.13 -6.87
N PRO A 301 -2.25 11.74 -5.68
CA PRO A 301 -3.42 11.61 -4.82
C PRO A 301 -4.67 12.35 -5.32
N GLY A 302 -4.52 13.27 -6.29
CA GLY A 302 -5.64 13.98 -6.92
C GLY A 302 -6.29 13.19 -8.06
N TRP A 303 -5.71 12.08 -8.50
CA TRP A 303 -6.22 11.31 -9.63
C TRP A 303 -7.34 10.35 -9.21
N ALA A 304 -8.45 10.38 -9.95
CA ALA A 304 -9.63 9.58 -9.63
C ALA A 304 -9.35 8.07 -9.61
N PHE A 305 -8.53 7.55 -10.52
CA PHE A 305 -8.12 6.13 -10.52
C PHE A 305 -7.39 5.75 -9.23
N HIS A 306 -6.44 6.57 -8.77
CA HIS A 306 -5.67 6.27 -7.58
C HIS A 306 -6.52 6.33 -6.31
N ARG A 307 -7.45 7.29 -6.24
CA ARG A 307 -8.41 7.36 -5.13
C ARG A 307 -9.32 6.16 -5.09
N LEU A 308 -9.96 5.83 -6.21
CA LEU A 308 -10.85 4.69 -6.31
C LEU A 308 -10.13 3.38 -5.99
N ALA A 309 -8.91 3.20 -6.50
CA ALA A 309 -8.11 2.00 -6.22
C ALA A 309 -7.77 1.85 -4.73
N ALA A 310 -7.45 2.94 -4.03
CA ALA A 310 -7.20 2.92 -2.60
C ALA A 310 -8.47 2.65 -1.78
N GLU A 311 -9.57 3.34 -2.10
CA GLU A 311 -10.86 3.22 -1.42
C GLU A 311 -11.50 1.82 -1.62
N GLN A 312 -11.35 1.24 -2.80
CA GLN A 312 -11.90 -0.07 -3.14
C GLN A 312 -10.90 -1.23 -3.05
N GLN A 313 -9.70 -0.99 -2.52
CA GLN A 313 -8.67 -2.01 -2.32
C GLN A 313 -8.33 -2.79 -3.60
N LEU A 314 -8.20 -2.09 -4.73
CA LEU A 314 -7.79 -2.69 -6.00
C LEU A 314 -6.28 -3.01 -6.05
N GLY A 315 -5.56 -2.67 -4.97
CA GLY A 315 -4.13 -2.94 -4.79
C GLY A 315 -3.23 -2.10 -5.70
N PRO A 316 -1.94 -2.47 -5.81
CA PRO A 316 -0.97 -1.76 -6.63
C PRO A 316 -1.33 -1.69 -8.13
N PRO A 317 -0.96 -0.60 -8.83
CA PRO A 317 -1.06 -0.52 -10.29
C PRO A 317 -0.05 -1.45 -10.96
N LEU A 318 -0.45 -2.05 -12.06
CA LEU A 318 0.39 -2.84 -12.95
C LEU A 318 0.63 -2.11 -14.30
N SER A 319 0.29 -0.82 -14.39
CA SER A 319 0.67 0.06 -15.50
C SER A 319 0.67 1.51 -15.04
N GLY A 320 1.25 2.41 -15.84
CA GLY A 320 0.91 3.83 -15.73
C GLY A 320 -0.50 4.10 -16.27
N SER A 321 -0.95 5.35 -16.21
CA SER A 321 -2.17 5.82 -16.87
C SER A 321 -1.87 6.27 -18.29
N TYR A 322 -2.57 5.69 -19.27
CA TYR A 322 -2.37 5.98 -20.70
C TYR A 322 -3.69 6.03 -21.46
N ARG A 323 -3.62 6.39 -22.75
CA ARG A 323 -4.79 6.48 -23.63
C ARG A 323 -4.85 5.30 -24.59
N ILE A 324 -6.07 4.85 -24.86
CA ILE A 324 -6.39 3.90 -25.92
C ILE A 324 -7.52 4.45 -26.79
N THR A 325 -7.64 3.94 -28.01
CA THR A 325 -8.75 4.25 -28.91
C THR A 325 -9.44 2.97 -29.33
N VAL A 326 -10.74 2.88 -29.10
CA VAL A 326 -11.56 1.72 -29.51
C VAL A 326 -12.75 2.22 -30.31
N ALA A 327 -12.89 1.73 -31.54
CA ALA A 327 -13.96 2.14 -32.45
C ALA A 327 -14.12 3.67 -32.60
N GLY A 328 -13.00 4.40 -32.63
CA GLY A 328 -12.97 5.86 -32.76
C GLY A 328 -13.17 6.65 -31.45
N GLN A 329 -13.57 5.99 -30.36
CA GLN A 329 -13.71 6.62 -29.03
C GLN A 329 -12.41 6.48 -28.23
N GLN A 330 -11.94 7.56 -27.63
CA GLN A 330 -10.77 7.56 -26.74
C GLN A 330 -11.14 7.24 -25.30
N TYR A 331 -10.25 6.55 -24.59
CA TYR A 331 -10.35 6.24 -23.17
C TYR A 331 -9.01 6.45 -22.48
N SER A 332 -9.02 6.95 -21.25
CA SER A 332 -7.89 6.83 -20.33
C SER A 332 -8.03 5.52 -19.57
N VAL A 333 -6.93 4.77 -19.42
CA VAL A 333 -6.91 3.45 -18.79
C VAL A 333 -5.72 3.31 -17.84
N GLN A 334 -5.91 2.53 -16.78
CA GLN A 334 -4.83 2.08 -15.91
C GLN A 334 -5.17 0.71 -15.32
N VAL A 335 -4.22 -0.21 -15.41
CA VAL A 335 -4.37 -1.57 -14.88
C VAL A 335 -3.94 -1.59 -13.42
N PHE A 336 -4.79 -2.10 -12.53
CA PHE A 336 -4.46 -2.43 -11.15
C PHE A 336 -4.50 -3.94 -10.94
N CYS A 337 -3.94 -4.41 -9.83
CA CYS A 337 -3.98 -5.82 -9.47
C CYS A 337 -5.42 -6.36 -9.46
N GLY A 338 -6.34 -5.67 -8.78
CA GLY A 338 -7.72 -6.10 -8.62
C GLY A 338 -8.60 -5.88 -9.84
N ASP A 339 -8.36 -4.84 -10.64
CA ASP A 339 -9.19 -4.50 -11.80
C ASP A 339 -8.50 -3.49 -12.74
N THR A 340 -9.02 -3.34 -13.95
CA THR A 340 -8.61 -2.28 -14.88
C THR A 340 -9.62 -1.14 -14.82
N LEU A 341 -9.12 0.06 -14.50
CA LEU A 341 -9.90 1.28 -14.43
C LEU A 341 -9.83 2.04 -15.75
N TYR A 342 -10.94 2.65 -16.15
CA TYR A 342 -10.99 3.48 -17.33
C TYR A 342 -12.00 4.63 -17.23
N THR A 343 -11.75 5.68 -18.01
CA THR A 343 -12.65 6.83 -18.18
C THR A 343 -12.77 7.15 -19.68
N PRO A 344 -14.00 7.23 -20.24
CA PRO A 344 -14.21 7.73 -21.60
C PRO A 344 -13.76 9.19 -21.73
N ILE A 345 -12.94 9.50 -22.74
CA ILE A 345 -12.46 10.85 -23.02
C ILE A 345 -13.41 11.53 -24.00
N ALA A 346 -14.02 12.64 -23.60
CA ALA A 346 -14.94 13.38 -24.48
C ALA A 346 -14.19 14.07 -25.63
N ASP A 347 -14.89 14.40 -26.71
CA ASP A 347 -14.39 15.28 -27.77
C ASP A 347 -15.18 16.61 -27.76
N PRO A 348 -14.55 17.77 -27.49
CA PRO A 348 -13.15 17.95 -27.09
C PRO A 348 -12.86 17.47 -25.66
N GLU A 349 -11.61 17.06 -25.39
CA GLU A 349 -11.17 16.47 -24.10
C GLU A 349 -11.53 17.32 -22.87
N ALA A 350 -11.62 18.65 -23.02
CA ALA A 350 -12.06 19.55 -21.96
C ALA A 350 -13.45 19.21 -21.39
N LYS A 351 -14.30 18.48 -22.12
CA LYS A 351 -15.61 18.01 -21.64
C LYS A 351 -15.56 16.68 -20.88
N THR A 352 -14.38 16.07 -20.73
CA THR A 352 -14.22 14.79 -20.05
C THR A 352 -14.57 14.92 -18.56
N ASN A 353 -15.45 14.05 -18.09
CA ASN A 353 -15.70 13.87 -16.66
C ASN A 353 -14.67 12.89 -16.11
N TRP A 354 -13.56 13.39 -15.56
CA TRP A 354 -12.49 12.55 -15.02
C TRP A 354 -12.86 11.78 -13.75
N ASN A 355 -14.02 12.06 -13.15
CA ASN A 355 -14.56 11.30 -12.03
C ASN A 355 -15.47 10.14 -12.48
N ASP A 356 -15.81 10.03 -13.77
CA ASP A 356 -16.47 8.85 -14.34
C ASP A 356 -15.43 7.73 -14.52
N VAL A 357 -15.07 7.11 -13.40
CA VAL A 357 -14.16 5.97 -13.35
C VAL A 357 -14.99 4.69 -13.38
N ARG A 358 -14.76 3.87 -14.39
CA ARG A 358 -15.44 2.60 -14.61
C ARG A 358 -14.46 1.44 -14.49
N ARG A 359 -14.99 0.25 -14.19
CA ARG A 359 -14.23 -0.97 -13.97
C ARG A 359 -14.46 -1.97 -15.10
N LEU A 360 -13.40 -2.59 -15.58
CA LEU A 360 -13.46 -3.66 -16.57
C LEU A 360 -14.36 -4.82 -16.09
N SER A 361 -14.26 -5.20 -14.81
CA SER A 361 -15.09 -6.29 -14.26
C SER A 361 -16.60 -6.02 -14.27
N GLU A 362 -17.02 -4.77 -14.48
CA GLU A 362 -18.41 -4.34 -14.57
C GLU A 362 -18.80 -3.92 -15.99
N THR A 363 -17.85 -3.92 -16.94
CA THR A 363 -18.10 -3.55 -18.33
C THR A 363 -18.80 -4.70 -19.07
N PRO A 364 -19.95 -4.46 -19.73
CA PRO A 364 -20.62 -5.47 -20.55
C PRO A 364 -19.76 -5.92 -21.75
N ALA A 365 -19.96 -7.16 -22.19
CA ALA A 365 -19.31 -7.72 -23.37
C ALA A 365 -19.47 -6.80 -24.59
N SER A 366 -18.36 -6.33 -25.14
CA SER A 366 -18.28 -5.35 -26.22
C SER A 366 -16.84 -5.30 -26.78
N PRO A 367 -16.59 -4.64 -27.93
CA PRO A 367 -15.22 -4.43 -28.41
C PRO A 367 -14.32 -3.72 -27.40
N LEU A 368 -14.89 -2.83 -26.57
CA LEU A 368 -14.17 -2.18 -25.47
C LEU A 368 -13.78 -3.19 -24.38
N HIS A 369 -14.69 -4.08 -24.00
CA HIS A 369 -14.42 -5.14 -23.01
C HIS A 369 -13.23 -6.01 -23.43
N GLU A 370 -13.23 -6.50 -24.68
CA GLU A 370 -12.13 -7.29 -25.25
C GLU A 370 -10.81 -6.51 -25.27
N HIS A 371 -10.86 -5.24 -25.66
CA HIS A 371 -9.66 -4.40 -25.72
C HIS A 371 -9.09 -4.10 -24.34
N LEU A 372 -9.94 -3.84 -23.34
CA LEU A 372 -9.51 -3.63 -21.95
C LEU A 372 -8.89 -4.89 -21.35
N TRP A 373 -9.39 -6.09 -21.67
CA TRP A 373 -8.69 -7.32 -21.30
C TRP A 373 -7.34 -7.45 -22.00
N ALA A 374 -7.26 -7.12 -23.30
CA ALA A 374 -5.98 -7.08 -24.00
C ALA A 374 -4.98 -6.12 -23.33
N GLU A 375 -5.42 -4.95 -22.88
CA GLU A 375 -4.58 -4.03 -22.09
C GLU A 375 -4.18 -4.63 -20.74
N THR A 376 -5.10 -5.31 -20.04
CA THR A 376 -4.86 -5.95 -18.74
C THR A 376 -3.77 -7.02 -18.85
N TYR A 377 -3.79 -7.84 -19.90
CA TYR A 377 -2.81 -8.91 -20.13
C TYR A 377 -1.40 -8.40 -20.50
N LYS A 378 -1.27 -7.17 -21.00
CA LYS A 378 0.05 -6.57 -21.26
C LYS A 378 0.86 -6.40 -19.98
N ALA A 379 0.22 -6.25 -18.82
CA ALA A 379 0.88 -6.14 -17.52
C ALA A 379 1.78 -7.34 -17.18
N SER A 380 1.45 -8.53 -17.70
CA SER A 380 2.20 -9.78 -17.52
C SER A 380 2.95 -10.25 -18.76
N ARG A 381 2.91 -9.49 -19.88
CA ARG A 381 3.41 -9.91 -21.21
C ARG A 381 2.79 -11.20 -21.74
N VAL A 382 1.57 -11.52 -21.32
CA VAL A 382 0.83 -12.68 -21.81
C VAL A 382 -0.05 -12.24 -22.97
N ALA A 383 -0.17 -13.08 -24.00
CA ALA A 383 -1.12 -12.81 -25.07
C ALA A 383 -2.55 -12.98 -24.54
N TYR A 384 -3.40 -12.00 -24.80
CA TYR A 384 -4.82 -12.12 -24.48
C TYR A 384 -5.51 -13.08 -25.45
N ASP A 385 -6.24 -14.04 -24.88
CA ASP A 385 -7.07 -14.99 -25.61
C ASP A 385 -8.37 -15.19 -24.83
N SER A 386 -9.48 -14.68 -25.38
CA SER A 386 -10.82 -14.79 -24.78
C SER A 386 -11.37 -16.21 -24.79
N SER A 387 -10.84 -17.09 -25.63
CA SER A 387 -11.19 -18.50 -25.69
C SER A 387 -10.44 -19.35 -24.67
N SER A 388 -9.42 -18.80 -24.01
CA SER A 388 -8.65 -19.51 -23.01
C SER A 388 -9.54 -19.93 -21.83
N PRO A 389 -9.56 -21.21 -21.46
CA PRO A 389 -10.39 -21.67 -20.34
C PRO A 389 -9.88 -21.11 -19.00
N PHE A 390 -8.58 -20.80 -18.88
CA PHE A 390 -8.02 -20.11 -17.71
C PHE A 390 -8.51 -18.68 -17.63
N HIS A 391 -8.57 -17.98 -18.76
CA HIS A 391 -9.13 -16.63 -18.82
C HIS A 391 -10.61 -16.63 -18.40
N GLN A 392 -11.43 -17.50 -18.99
CA GLN A 392 -12.87 -17.59 -18.67
C GLN A 392 -13.11 -17.90 -17.20
N ALA A 393 -12.34 -18.83 -16.62
CA ALA A 393 -12.41 -19.13 -15.20
C ALA A 393 -12.01 -17.93 -14.33
N ALA A 394 -11.01 -17.15 -14.73
CA ALA A 394 -10.58 -15.96 -14.01
C ALA A 394 -11.62 -14.84 -14.04
N VAL A 395 -12.24 -14.60 -15.19
CA VAL A 395 -13.34 -13.61 -15.34
C VAL A 395 -14.52 -14.00 -14.47
N ALA A 396 -14.96 -15.26 -14.54
CA ALA A 396 -16.08 -15.77 -13.73
C ALA A 396 -15.81 -15.64 -12.22
N ALA A 397 -14.56 -15.83 -11.81
CA ALA A 397 -14.14 -15.76 -10.42
C ALA A 397 -13.79 -14.33 -9.94
N ARG A 398 -13.67 -13.34 -10.84
CA ARG A 398 -13.23 -11.96 -10.57
C ARG A 398 -11.91 -11.89 -9.78
N ILE A 399 -10.88 -12.60 -10.26
CA ILE A 399 -9.59 -12.74 -9.55
C ILE A 399 -8.49 -11.77 -10.01
N GLY A 400 -8.88 -10.69 -10.69
CA GLY A 400 -7.99 -9.58 -11.05
C GLY A 400 -7.12 -9.85 -12.29
N ALA A 401 -6.04 -9.08 -12.42
CA ALA A 401 -5.13 -9.15 -13.56
C ALA A 401 -4.29 -10.44 -13.55
N PRO A 402 -3.97 -11.04 -14.73
CA PRO A 402 -3.00 -12.12 -14.81
C PRO A 402 -1.62 -11.57 -14.49
N LEU A 403 -0.78 -12.44 -13.91
CA LEU A 403 0.56 -12.06 -13.51
C LEU A 403 1.63 -13.00 -14.07
N THR A 404 1.21 -14.16 -14.57
CA THR A 404 2.05 -15.11 -15.32
C THR A 404 1.28 -15.61 -16.53
N ASP A 405 2.00 -16.22 -17.47
CA ASP A 405 1.40 -17.13 -18.44
C ASP A 405 1.02 -18.45 -17.76
N VAL A 406 0.28 -19.32 -18.46
CA VAL A 406 0.07 -20.70 -18.05
C VAL A 406 1.39 -21.44 -18.11
N CYS A 407 1.90 -21.89 -16.97
CA CYS A 407 3.11 -22.71 -16.88
C CYS A 407 2.79 -24.15 -16.49
N GLN A 408 3.65 -25.08 -16.89
CA GLN A 408 3.56 -26.48 -16.55
C GLN A 408 4.57 -26.78 -15.45
N LYS A 409 4.11 -27.36 -14.33
CA LYS A 409 4.96 -27.72 -13.20
C LYS A 409 4.68 -29.13 -12.73
N ALA A 410 5.74 -29.85 -12.33
CA ALA A 410 5.60 -31.17 -11.76
C ALA A 410 5.33 -31.07 -10.25
N PHE A 411 4.30 -31.74 -9.77
CA PHE A 411 4.01 -31.89 -8.35
C PHE A 411 3.63 -33.33 -8.06
N GLN A 412 4.40 -33.99 -7.18
CA GLN A 412 4.23 -35.41 -6.84
C GLN A 412 4.17 -36.32 -8.08
N GLY A 413 4.96 -35.98 -9.10
CA GLY A 413 4.99 -36.72 -10.36
C GLY A 413 3.88 -36.42 -11.35
N THR A 414 2.96 -35.53 -11.02
CA THR A 414 1.88 -35.13 -11.92
C THR A 414 2.14 -33.74 -12.46
N MET A 415 1.95 -33.57 -13.76
CA MET A 415 2.02 -32.25 -14.39
C MET A 415 0.74 -31.45 -14.10
N ILE A 416 0.93 -30.25 -13.59
CA ILE A 416 -0.13 -29.29 -13.30
C ILE A 416 0.10 -28.05 -14.15
N ALA A 417 -0.94 -27.62 -14.86
CA ALA A 417 -0.97 -26.34 -15.53
C ALA A 417 -1.41 -25.27 -14.51
N ILE A 418 -0.64 -24.19 -14.37
CA ILE A 418 -0.85 -23.15 -13.34
C ILE A 418 -0.83 -21.78 -14.01
N GLN A 419 -1.74 -20.91 -13.61
CA GLN A 419 -1.66 -19.48 -13.92
C GLN A 419 -1.96 -18.65 -12.68
N VAL A 420 -1.06 -17.74 -12.35
CA VAL A 420 -1.20 -16.84 -11.20
C VAL A 420 -1.92 -15.57 -11.64
N PHE A 421 -3.07 -15.31 -11.02
CA PHE A 421 -3.77 -14.02 -11.10
C PHE A 421 -3.59 -13.25 -9.80
N ALA A 422 -3.86 -11.95 -9.84
CA ALA A 422 -3.61 -11.03 -8.73
C ALA A 422 -4.19 -11.55 -7.42
N LEU A 423 -5.45 -11.98 -7.44
CA LEU A 423 -6.21 -12.28 -6.23
C LEU A 423 -6.30 -13.78 -5.93
N ASP A 424 -5.93 -14.66 -6.87
CA ASP A 424 -5.96 -16.12 -6.71
C ASP A 424 -5.12 -16.83 -7.77
N THR A 425 -4.87 -18.12 -7.58
CA THR A 425 -4.13 -18.96 -8.54
C THR A 425 -5.06 -20.03 -9.10
N LEU A 426 -5.09 -20.11 -10.43
CA LEU A 426 -5.79 -21.16 -11.15
C LEU A 426 -4.86 -22.32 -11.42
N TYR A 427 -5.40 -23.53 -11.31
CA TYR A 427 -4.67 -24.75 -11.65
C TYR A 427 -5.56 -25.76 -12.38
N ARG A 428 -4.92 -26.63 -13.16
CA ARG A 428 -5.55 -27.79 -13.81
C ARG A 428 -4.64 -29.00 -13.74
N ILE A 429 -5.18 -30.11 -13.25
CA ILE A 429 -4.48 -31.39 -13.17
C ILE A 429 -4.82 -32.20 -14.43
N GLY A 430 -3.81 -32.54 -15.23
CA GLY A 430 -4.01 -33.21 -16.51
C GLY A 430 -5.04 -32.50 -17.41
N ASN A 431 -6.04 -33.24 -17.88
CA ASN A 431 -7.16 -32.73 -18.69
C ASN A 431 -8.43 -32.41 -17.87
N GLY A 432 -8.31 -32.31 -16.55
CA GLY A 432 -9.44 -32.03 -15.64
C GLY A 432 -9.99 -30.60 -15.74
N PRO A 433 -10.97 -30.25 -14.91
CA PRO A 433 -11.48 -28.87 -14.84
C PRO A 433 -10.43 -27.92 -14.25
N ILE A 434 -10.55 -26.64 -14.59
CA ILE A 434 -9.77 -25.57 -13.94
C ILE A 434 -10.38 -25.30 -12.57
N ARG A 435 -9.53 -25.29 -11.54
CA ARG A 435 -9.89 -25.09 -10.14
C ARG A 435 -9.11 -23.93 -9.55
N ARG A 436 -9.57 -23.41 -8.41
CA ARG A 436 -8.93 -22.29 -7.69
C ARG A 436 -8.17 -22.78 -6.47
N GLN A 437 -6.97 -22.25 -6.26
CA GLN A 437 -6.20 -22.54 -5.06
C GLN A 437 -6.97 -22.19 -3.79
N SER A 438 -7.74 -21.09 -3.78
CA SER A 438 -8.59 -20.68 -2.65
C SER A 438 -9.67 -21.69 -2.22
N GLN A 439 -9.96 -22.71 -3.04
CA GLN A 439 -10.93 -23.76 -2.74
C GLN A 439 -10.31 -24.98 -2.04
N LEU A 440 -8.98 -25.06 -1.95
CA LEU A 440 -8.27 -26.15 -1.28
C LEU A 440 -8.26 -25.95 0.24
N ALA A 441 -8.24 -27.05 0.99
CA ALA A 441 -7.95 -27.03 2.42
C ALA A 441 -6.58 -26.38 2.68
N ARG A 442 -6.54 -25.45 3.63
CA ARG A 442 -5.31 -24.73 3.98
C ARG A 442 -4.55 -25.45 5.10
N PRO A 443 -3.22 -25.30 5.18
CA PRO A 443 -2.45 -25.81 6.31
C PRO A 443 -2.94 -25.21 7.64
N PRO A 444 -2.94 -25.97 8.74
CA PRO A 444 -3.35 -25.48 10.06
C PRO A 444 -2.65 -24.19 10.47
N GLN A 445 -1.37 -24.02 10.13
CA GLN A 445 -0.60 -22.80 10.42
C GLN A 445 -1.22 -21.55 9.80
N VAL A 446 -1.83 -21.67 8.62
CA VAL A 446 -2.54 -20.57 7.96
C VAL A 446 -3.93 -20.40 8.56
N GLU A 447 -4.66 -21.49 8.79
CA GLU A 447 -6.03 -21.45 9.29
C GLU A 447 -6.14 -20.91 10.72
N GLN A 448 -5.17 -21.26 11.56
CA GLN A 448 -5.12 -20.92 12.99
C GLN A 448 -4.35 -19.63 13.26
N TRP A 449 -3.72 -19.04 12.23
CA TRP A 449 -2.96 -17.80 12.38
C TRP A 449 -3.83 -16.66 12.93
N GLN A 450 -3.32 -15.99 13.96
CA GLN A 450 -3.85 -14.74 14.49
C GLN A 450 -2.70 -13.78 14.78
N PRO A 451 -2.81 -12.50 14.40
CA PRO A 451 -1.80 -11.51 14.75
C PRO A 451 -1.80 -11.27 16.27
N LYS A 452 -0.62 -10.96 16.82
CA LYS A 452 -0.53 -10.45 18.18
C LYS A 452 -1.19 -9.07 18.28
N PRO A 453 -1.76 -8.71 19.45
CA PRO A 453 -2.29 -7.36 19.67
C PRO A 453 -1.25 -6.31 19.33
N SER A 454 -1.63 -5.34 18.52
CA SER A 454 -0.78 -4.24 18.09
C SER A 454 -1.41 -2.91 18.50
N SER A 455 -0.58 -1.92 18.82
CA SER A 455 -1.07 -0.55 18.93
C SER A 455 -1.18 0.03 17.52
N PRO A 456 -2.31 0.61 17.13
CA PRO A 456 -2.36 1.39 15.91
C PRO A 456 -1.26 2.46 15.96
N PRO A 457 -0.54 2.71 14.86
CA PRO A 457 0.42 3.79 14.80
C PRO A 457 -0.32 5.09 15.19
N PRO A 458 0.32 5.99 15.96
CA PRO A 458 -0.33 7.21 16.39
C PRO A 458 -0.81 7.95 15.14
N VAL A 459 -2.12 8.16 15.07
CA VAL A 459 -2.71 9.07 14.10
C VAL A 459 -2.12 10.43 14.46
N VAL A 460 -1.19 10.92 13.65
CA VAL A 460 -0.89 12.35 13.69
C VAL A 460 -2.13 13.00 13.13
N GLU A 461 -3.02 13.39 14.04
CA GLU A 461 -4.06 14.34 13.69
C GLU A 461 -3.34 15.55 13.09
N PRO A 462 -3.62 15.94 11.84
CA PRO A 462 -3.17 17.23 11.38
C PRO A 462 -3.63 18.26 12.41
N VAL A 463 -2.71 19.13 12.83
CA VAL A 463 -2.93 20.13 13.87
C VAL A 463 -4.29 20.80 13.66
N VAL A 464 -5.23 20.44 14.55
CA VAL A 464 -6.65 20.84 14.59
C VAL A 464 -7.44 20.57 13.30
N THR A 465 -8.07 19.40 13.23
CA THR A 465 -9.20 19.17 12.32
C THR A 465 -10.42 18.74 13.13
N ARG A 466 -11.42 19.62 13.21
CA ARG A 466 -12.70 19.32 13.85
C ARG A 466 -13.35 18.17 13.07
N ALA A 467 -13.61 17.05 13.73
CA ALA A 467 -14.40 15.96 13.15
C ALA A 467 -15.78 16.49 12.77
N VAL A 468 -16.15 16.37 11.50
CA VAL A 468 -17.49 16.69 11.02
C VAL A 468 -18.18 15.39 10.66
N THR A 469 -18.94 14.86 11.61
CA THR A 469 -20.04 13.95 11.30
C THR A 469 -21.07 14.73 10.49
N ALA A 470 -21.33 14.29 9.25
CA ALA A 470 -22.44 14.82 8.47
C ALA A 470 -23.75 14.54 9.25
N PRO A 471 -24.58 15.56 9.53
CA PRO A 471 -25.82 15.32 10.26
C PRO A 471 -26.76 14.43 9.44
N VAL A 472 -27.40 13.46 10.11
CA VAL A 472 -28.54 12.74 9.53
C VAL A 472 -29.66 13.77 9.32
N GLY A 473 -29.94 14.13 8.06
CA GLY A 473 -30.97 15.13 7.70
C GLY A 473 -30.48 16.39 6.95
N GLY A 474 -29.22 16.45 6.53
CA GLY A 474 -28.66 17.59 5.77
C GLY A 474 -27.99 18.66 6.65
N PHE A 475 -27.60 19.80 6.06
CA PHE A 475 -26.96 20.90 6.79
C PHE A 475 -28.01 21.95 7.23
N PRO A 476 -28.45 21.97 8.50
CA PRO A 476 -29.46 22.92 8.95
C PRO A 476 -28.92 24.35 8.89
N MET A 477 -29.74 25.28 8.41
CA MET A 477 -29.42 26.71 8.42
C MET A 477 -29.30 27.22 9.87
N PRO A 478 -28.32 28.09 10.18
CA PRO A 478 -28.15 28.63 11.52
C PRO A 478 -29.35 29.50 11.93
N PRO A 479 -29.72 29.51 13.23
CA PRO A 479 -30.82 30.32 13.72
C PRO A 479 -30.54 31.82 13.53
N GLY A 480 -31.60 32.62 13.47
CA GLY A 480 -31.52 34.08 13.36
C GLY A 480 -32.41 34.64 12.25
N ASP A 481 -32.52 35.97 12.23
CA ASP A 481 -33.27 36.69 11.21
C ASP A 481 -32.50 36.68 9.87
N ARG A 482 -32.99 35.89 8.90
CA ARG A 482 -32.40 35.75 7.57
C ARG A 482 -32.43 37.03 6.74
N SER A 483 -33.27 38.01 7.10
CA SER A 483 -33.30 39.32 6.44
C SER A 483 -32.19 40.26 6.94
N SER A 484 -31.57 39.92 8.08
CA SER A 484 -30.53 40.74 8.69
C SER A 484 -29.22 40.73 7.88
N PRO A 485 -28.52 41.88 7.77
CA PRO A 485 -27.16 41.93 7.22
C PRO A 485 -26.13 41.14 8.05
N ASN A 486 -26.48 40.75 9.28
CA ASN A 486 -25.63 39.96 10.17
C ASN A 486 -25.85 38.44 10.05
N TRP A 487 -26.78 38.00 9.20
CA TRP A 487 -27.04 36.56 8.96
C TRP A 487 -26.29 36.07 7.70
N PRO A 488 -25.61 34.90 7.71
CA PRO A 488 -25.48 33.98 8.83
C PRO A 488 -24.50 34.51 9.89
N PRO A 489 -24.62 34.06 11.16
CA PRO A 489 -23.61 34.36 12.17
C PRO A 489 -22.21 33.85 11.75
N PRO A 490 -21.11 34.35 12.32
CA PRO A 490 -19.77 33.82 12.11
C PRO A 490 -19.60 32.43 12.75
N PRO A 491 -18.75 31.55 12.20
CA PRO A 491 -18.48 30.24 12.79
C PRO A 491 -17.77 30.37 14.14
N ASP A 492 -17.69 29.27 14.88
CA ASP A 492 -16.99 29.17 16.16
C ASP A 492 -15.45 29.10 16.02
N PHE A 493 -14.94 29.06 14.78
CA PHE A 493 -13.51 29.16 14.47
C PHE A 493 -13.16 30.52 13.83
N LYS A 494 -11.87 30.87 13.84
CA LYS A 494 -11.35 32.15 13.33
C LYS A 494 -10.65 31.96 11.98
N PRO A 495 -10.58 33.01 11.13
CA PRO A 495 -9.84 32.97 9.88
C PRO A 495 -8.32 32.91 10.09
N LEU A 496 -7.58 32.51 9.05
CA LEU A 496 -6.11 32.44 9.08
C LEU A 496 -5.52 33.79 8.65
N VAL A 497 -5.20 34.63 9.63
CA VAL A 497 -4.81 36.03 9.40
C VAL A 497 -3.31 36.24 9.30
N THR A 498 -2.48 35.44 9.98
CA THR A 498 -1.01 35.59 9.97
C THR A 498 -0.33 34.64 8.99
N ALA A 499 0.89 35.00 8.55
CA ALA A 499 1.73 34.12 7.76
C ALA A 499 2.01 32.81 8.48
N ALA A 500 2.36 32.88 9.77
CA ALA A 500 2.69 31.72 10.58
C ALA A 500 1.52 30.71 10.64
N GLN A 501 0.27 31.18 10.75
CA GLN A 501 -0.91 30.34 10.73
C GLN A 501 -1.08 29.59 9.41
N ARG A 502 -0.94 30.30 8.27
CA ARG A 502 -1.07 29.70 6.94
C ARG A 502 0.08 28.73 6.66
N GLN A 503 1.31 29.13 6.97
CA GLN A 503 2.50 28.32 6.73
C GLN A 503 2.56 27.07 7.60
N ALA A 504 2.00 27.10 8.82
CA ALA A 504 1.87 25.92 9.66
C ALA A 504 0.94 24.85 9.05
N LEU A 505 -0.06 25.26 8.27
CA LEU A 505 -1.02 24.34 7.64
C LEU A 505 -0.66 23.97 6.20
N PHE A 506 -0.10 24.90 5.44
CA PHE A 506 0.09 24.78 3.99
C PHE A 506 1.57 24.80 3.58
N GLY A 507 2.49 24.93 4.54
CA GLY A 507 3.92 25.03 4.29
C GLY A 507 4.36 26.47 3.98
N ALA A 508 5.65 26.73 4.23
CA ALA A 508 6.29 27.99 3.89
C ALA A 508 6.91 27.94 2.49
N TYR A 509 6.96 29.10 1.84
CA TYR A 509 7.66 29.29 0.58
C TYR A 509 8.28 30.68 0.50
N GLU A 510 9.37 30.77 -0.26
CA GLU A 510 9.99 32.05 -0.63
C GLU A 510 9.28 32.64 -1.85
N PHE A 511 9.27 33.97 -1.94
CA PHE A 511 8.65 34.68 -3.06
C PHE A 511 9.36 36.00 -3.33
N THR A 512 9.10 36.58 -4.51
CA THR A 512 9.45 37.95 -4.85
C THR A 512 8.25 38.68 -5.46
N PRO A 513 8.04 39.99 -5.22
CA PRO A 513 7.03 40.77 -5.92
C PRO A 513 7.16 40.65 -7.44
N ASP A 514 6.03 40.45 -8.13
CA ASP A 514 5.96 40.35 -9.59
C ASP A 514 4.67 41.01 -10.10
N PRO A 515 4.69 42.33 -10.34
CA PRO A 515 3.50 43.08 -10.76
C PRO A 515 3.14 42.91 -12.25
N SER A 516 3.82 42.02 -12.99
CA SER A 516 3.74 41.96 -14.46
C SER A 516 2.36 41.57 -15.01
N ARG A 517 1.60 40.76 -14.27
CA ARG A 517 0.25 40.29 -14.67
C ARG A 517 -0.85 40.77 -13.73
N ASP A 518 -0.48 41.05 -12.49
CA ASP A 518 -1.37 41.52 -11.44
C ASP A 518 -0.57 42.54 -10.62
N ARG A 519 -1.10 43.74 -10.40
CA ARG A 519 -0.40 44.78 -9.61
C ARG A 519 0.01 44.34 -8.20
N ASP A 520 -0.70 43.36 -7.62
CA ASP A 520 -0.39 42.79 -6.30
C ASP A 520 0.31 41.42 -6.43
N GLY A 521 0.75 41.04 -7.64
CA GLY A 521 1.27 39.72 -7.96
C GLY A 521 2.62 39.41 -7.30
N ILE A 522 2.86 38.11 -7.09
CA ILE A 522 4.15 37.57 -6.63
C ILE A 522 4.57 36.39 -7.51
N ARG A 523 5.88 36.13 -7.52
CA ARG A 523 6.48 34.90 -8.05
C ARG A 523 6.96 34.03 -6.90
N ILE A 524 6.37 32.84 -6.75
CA ILE A 524 6.82 31.82 -5.78
C ILE A 524 8.13 31.21 -6.28
N LEU A 525 9.10 31.05 -5.38
CA LEU A 525 10.41 30.46 -5.66
C LEU A 525 10.45 28.99 -5.24
N GLY A 526 11.30 28.21 -5.90
CA GLY A 526 11.46 26.77 -5.61
C GLY A 526 10.31 25.90 -6.13
N THR A 527 10.06 24.78 -5.45
CA THR A 527 9.13 23.72 -5.90
C THR A 527 7.78 23.72 -5.20
N TRP A 528 7.57 24.61 -4.22
CA TRP A 528 6.38 24.58 -3.35
C TRP A 528 5.07 24.61 -4.16
N GLU A 529 4.98 25.44 -5.21
CA GLU A 529 3.78 25.52 -6.04
C GLU A 529 3.50 24.20 -6.77
N GLN A 530 4.53 23.54 -7.31
CA GLN A 530 4.38 22.28 -8.05
C GLN A 530 4.01 21.12 -7.12
N GLU A 531 4.52 21.16 -5.88
CA GLU A 531 4.27 20.14 -4.88
C GLU A 531 2.89 20.27 -4.22
N ASN A 532 2.39 21.50 -4.07
CA ASN A 532 1.22 21.76 -3.22
C ASN A 532 -0.02 22.24 -3.98
N ILE A 533 0.12 22.83 -5.17
CA ILE A 533 -1.03 23.29 -5.94
C ILE A 533 -1.36 22.31 -7.06
N VAL A 534 -2.53 21.70 -6.95
CA VAL A 534 -3.04 20.70 -7.90
C VAL A 534 -4.21 21.27 -8.70
N THR A 535 -4.48 20.66 -9.84
CA THR A 535 -5.70 20.94 -10.60
C THR A 535 -6.82 20.04 -10.10
N VAL A 536 -7.95 20.63 -9.73
CA VAL A 536 -9.15 19.95 -9.22
C VAL A 536 -10.31 20.29 -10.15
N GLN A 537 -11.09 19.29 -10.55
CA GLN A 537 -12.37 19.55 -11.21
C GLN A 537 -13.49 19.67 -10.19
N ILE A 538 -14.23 20.78 -10.23
CA ILE A 538 -15.49 20.95 -9.52
C ILE A 538 -16.62 20.69 -10.52
N PRO A 539 -17.29 19.51 -10.47
CA PRO A 539 -18.32 19.16 -11.44
C PRO A 539 -19.48 20.17 -11.49
N GLN A 540 -19.82 20.76 -10.36
CA GLN A 540 -20.91 21.72 -10.20
C GLN A 540 -20.72 23.03 -10.97
N LEU A 541 -19.50 23.34 -11.42
CA LEU A 541 -19.22 24.51 -12.27
C LEU A 541 -19.53 24.25 -13.75
N ILE A 542 -19.61 22.98 -14.18
CA ILE A 542 -19.73 22.60 -15.59
C ILE A 542 -21.19 22.78 -16.05
N GLY A 543 -21.38 23.45 -17.18
CA GLY A 543 -22.68 23.50 -17.86
C GLY A 543 -23.76 24.37 -17.18
N ARG A 544 -23.43 25.13 -16.13
CA ARG A 544 -24.40 25.96 -15.37
C ARG A 544 -24.45 27.45 -15.76
N ASN A 545 -23.78 27.84 -16.86
CA ASN A 545 -23.71 29.23 -17.33
C ASN A 545 -23.23 30.24 -16.26
N ILE A 546 -22.30 29.81 -15.41
CA ILE A 546 -21.70 30.65 -14.37
C ILE A 546 -20.64 31.55 -15.02
N ARG A 547 -20.81 32.87 -14.95
CA ARG A 547 -19.91 33.82 -15.61
C ARG A 547 -18.50 33.70 -15.03
N GLY A 548 -17.48 33.55 -15.89
CA GLY A 548 -16.09 33.43 -15.46
C GLY A 548 -15.67 32.04 -14.96
N ALA A 549 -16.59 31.08 -14.87
CA ALA A 549 -16.24 29.72 -14.49
C ALA A 549 -15.46 29.01 -15.61
N PRO A 550 -14.44 28.20 -15.27
CA PRO A 550 -13.75 27.37 -16.25
C PRO A 550 -14.73 26.37 -16.88
N ALA A 551 -14.72 26.26 -18.21
CA ALA A 551 -15.68 25.43 -18.95
C ALA A 551 -15.64 23.94 -18.55
N ASN A 552 -14.48 23.45 -18.11
CA ASN A 552 -14.25 22.09 -17.65
C ASN A 552 -14.30 21.96 -16.12
N GLY A 553 -14.72 23.01 -15.41
CA GLY A 553 -14.75 23.04 -13.94
C GLY A 553 -13.38 22.99 -13.27
N SER A 554 -12.28 23.08 -14.03
CA SER A 554 -10.92 22.92 -13.49
C SER A 554 -10.45 24.17 -12.78
N VAL A 555 -10.15 24.03 -11.50
CA VAL A 555 -9.60 25.08 -10.64
C VAL A 555 -8.25 24.63 -10.08
N ARG A 556 -7.41 25.59 -9.74
CA ARG A 556 -6.14 25.31 -9.05
C ARG A 556 -6.34 25.47 -7.55
N TRP A 557 -5.94 24.47 -6.78
CA TRP A 557 -6.24 24.37 -5.36
C TRP A 557 -5.12 23.67 -4.57
N HIS A 558 -5.04 23.94 -3.27
CA HIS A 558 -4.07 23.29 -2.40
C HIS A 558 -4.41 21.80 -2.22
N ARG A 559 -3.42 20.91 -2.39
CA ARG A 559 -3.59 19.44 -2.35
C ARG A 559 -4.26 18.94 -1.07
N LEU A 560 -4.01 19.60 0.06
CA LEU A 560 -4.57 19.21 1.36
C LEU A 560 -6.05 19.54 1.51
N ALA A 561 -6.59 20.51 0.76
CA ALA A 561 -7.96 21.00 0.92
C ALA A 561 -8.89 20.57 -0.23
N VAL A 562 -8.46 19.61 -1.07
CA VAL A 562 -9.21 19.17 -2.25
C VAL A 562 -10.52 18.49 -1.86
N ASN A 563 -10.47 17.51 -0.94
CA ASN A 563 -11.67 16.78 -0.52
C ASN A 563 -12.69 17.71 0.13
N GLN A 564 -12.21 18.58 1.01
CA GLN A 564 -12.99 19.61 1.69
C GLN A 564 -13.72 20.53 0.69
N LEU A 565 -13.03 20.99 -0.36
CA LEU A 565 -13.62 21.78 -1.43
C LEU A 565 -14.71 20.98 -2.16
N LEU A 566 -14.42 19.76 -2.61
CA LEU A 566 -15.38 18.95 -3.36
C LEU A 566 -16.63 18.61 -2.55
N ARG A 567 -16.46 18.32 -1.25
CA ARG A 567 -17.57 18.03 -0.34
C ARG A 567 -18.45 19.27 -0.10
N LEU A 568 -17.86 20.46 0.00
CA LEU A 568 -18.62 21.71 0.09
C LEU A 568 -19.52 21.91 -1.14
N TRP A 569 -18.94 21.81 -2.34
CA TRP A 569 -19.69 22.01 -3.59
C TRP A 569 -20.80 20.99 -3.77
N LYS A 570 -20.55 19.73 -3.39
CA LYS A 570 -21.59 18.69 -3.33
C LYS A 570 -22.69 19.03 -2.32
N ALA A 571 -22.35 19.55 -1.15
CA ALA A 571 -23.35 19.95 -0.15
C ALA A 571 -24.22 21.13 -0.63
N TRP A 572 -23.66 22.08 -1.38
CA TRP A 572 -24.45 23.13 -2.02
C TRP A 572 -25.39 22.59 -3.09
N GLU A 573 -24.98 21.54 -3.83
CA GLU A 573 -25.84 20.83 -4.77
C GLU A 573 -26.99 20.11 -4.08
N GLU A 574 -26.69 19.33 -3.05
CA GLU A 574 -27.68 18.58 -2.27
C GLU A 574 -28.67 19.50 -1.55
N ALA A 575 -28.21 20.70 -1.15
CA ALA A 575 -29.07 21.74 -0.59
C ALA A 575 -29.88 22.52 -1.64
N GLY A 576 -29.68 22.28 -2.93
CA GLY A 576 -30.37 22.98 -4.01
C GLY A 576 -29.97 24.45 -4.16
N LEU A 577 -28.74 24.81 -3.75
CA LEU A 577 -28.27 26.21 -3.69
C LEU A 577 -27.32 26.60 -4.82
N LEU A 578 -27.04 25.72 -5.79
CA LEU A 578 -26.09 26.04 -6.87
C LEU A 578 -26.56 27.19 -7.78
N ASP A 579 -27.87 27.47 -7.81
CA ASP A 579 -28.44 28.63 -8.49
C ASP A 579 -28.01 29.97 -7.86
N ARG A 580 -27.47 29.95 -6.64
CA ARG A 580 -26.87 31.12 -5.97
C ARG A 580 -25.49 31.46 -6.52
N VAL A 581 -24.80 30.55 -7.21
CA VAL A 581 -23.47 30.82 -7.80
C VAL A 581 -23.64 31.36 -9.21
N LEU A 582 -23.44 32.66 -9.39
CA LEU A 582 -23.67 33.38 -10.65
C LEU A 582 -22.37 33.72 -11.37
N ILE A 583 -21.32 34.04 -10.60
CA ILE A 583 -20.02 34.47 -11.11
C ILE A 583 -18.93 33.71 -10.36
N TRP A 584 -17.97 33.17 -11.09
CA TRP A 584 -16.73 32.64 -10.54
C TRP A 584 -15.62 33.65 -10.77
N ASN A 585 -15.04 34.16 -9.68
CA ASN A 585 -14.05 35.23 -9.72
C ASN A 585 -12.61 34.72 -9.56
N GLY A 586 -12.43 33.44 -9.20
CA GLY A 586 -11.13 32.77 -9.22
C GLY A 586 -10.82 32.00 -7.94
N SER A 587 -9.74 31.22 -7.97
CA SER A 587 -9.21 30.46 -6.84
C SER A 587 -7.71 30.77 -6.66
N TYR A 588 -6.80 29.85 -6.97
CA TYR A 588 -5.37 30.09 -6.82
C TYR A 588 -4.89 31.32 -7.63
N SER A 589 -4.28 32.26 -6.92
CA SER A 589 -3.66 33.46 -7.50
C SER A 589 -2.49 33.87 -6.58
N PRO A 590 -1.23 33.73 -7.03
CA PRO A 590 -0.06 34.09 -6.25
C PRO A 590 0.06 35.62 -6.16
N ARG A 591 -0.52 36.20 -5.11
CA ARG A 591 -0.57 37.66 -4.89
C ARG A 591 -0.63 38.05 -3.42
N PHE A 592 -0.30 39.30 -3.15
CA PHE A 592 -0.62 39.97 -1.89
C PHE A 592 -2.13 40.22 -1.73
N ILE A 593 -2.54 40.53 -0.51
CA ILE A 593 -3.88 41.03 -0.17
C ILE A 593 -4.10 42.37 -0.89
N ARG A 594 -5.27 42.55 -1.53
CA ARG A 594 -5.58 43.72 -2.37
C ARG A 594 -5.36 45.04 -1.61
N GLY A 595 -4.44 45.86 -2.14
CA GLY A 595 -4.14 47.20 -1.62
C GLY A 595 -3.19 47.24 -0.41
N ARG A 596 -2.57 46.11 -0.03
CA ARG A 596 -1.43 46.11 0.91
C ARG A 596 -0.16 46.53 0.17
N LYS A 597 0.74 47.23 0.88
CA LYS A 597 1.95 47.84 0.30
C LYS A 597 3.26 47.29 0.87
N ASP A 598 3.18 46.35 1.82
CA ASP A 598 4.35 45.72 2.43
C ASP A 598 4.58 44.33 1.84
N ASP A 599 5.80 44.07 1.38
CA ASP A 599 6.19 42.83 0.70
C ASP A 599 6.53 41.71 1.69
N THR A 600 5.72 41.57 2.74
CA THR A 600 5.94 40.59 3.82
C THR A 600 5.03 39.37 3.67
N ALA A 601 5.45 38.23 4.21
CA ALA A 601 4.63 37.01 4.22
C ALA A 601 3.25 37.22 4.89
N ASN A 602 3.15 38.17 5.82
CA ASN A 602 1.88 38.51 6.48
C ASN A 602 0.87 39.17 5.55
N SER A 603 1.34 39.74 4.44
CA SER A 603 0.50 40.39 3.43
C SER A 603 0.15 39.47 2.26
N LEU A 604 0.55 38.20 2.29
CA LEU A 604 0.10 37.20 1.32
C LEU A 604 -1.39 36.89 1.49
N SER A 605 -2.08 36.80 0.35
CA SER A 605 -3.49 36.40 0.28
C SER A 605 -3.64 34.89 0.49
N ASN A 606 -4.79 34.43 1.02
CA ASN A 606 -5.12 32.99 1.03
C ASN A 606 -5.24 32.41 -0.39
N HIS A 607 -5.50 33.26 -1.40
CA HIS A 607 -5.41 32.83 -2.81
C HIS A 607 -3.98 32.39 -3.20
N ALA A 608 -2.94 32.95 -2.59
CA ALA A 608 -1.55 32.59 -2.88
C ALA A 608 -1.17 31.21 -2.34
N PHE A 609 -1.92 30.72 -1.35
CA PHE A 609 -1.79 29.35 -0.83
C PHE A 609 -2.72 28.36 -1.55
N GLY A 610 -3.60 28.81 -2.45
CA GLY A 610 -4.59 27.96 -3.11
C GLY A 610 -5.69 27.48 -2.18
N THR A 611 -6.02 28.26 -1.16
CA THR A 611 -6.97 27.89 -0.10
C THR A 611 -8.17 28.83 -0.03
N ALA A 612 -8.34 29.69 -1.05
CA ALA A 612 -9.48 30.59 -1.16
C ALA A 612 -10.04 30.66 -2.58
N PHE A 613 -11.34 30.91 -2.67
CA PHE A 613 -12.03 31.24 -3.91
C PHE A 613 -12.99 32.41 -3.73
N ASP A 614 -13.23 33.12 -4.83
CA ASP A 614 -14.15 34.25 -4.89
C ASP A 614 -15.32 33.92 -5.82
N ILE A 615 -16.55 34.26 -5.40
CA ILE A 615 -17.78 34.12 -6.19
C ILE A 615 -18.67 35.36 -6.08
N ASN A 616 -19.49 35.57 -7.12
CA ASN A 616 -20.52 36.62 -7.18
C ASN A 616 -20.01 38.05 -7.00
N TYR A 617 -18.77 38.35 -7.39
CA TYR A 617 -18.31 39.72 -7.52
C TYR A 617 -18.55 40.26 -8.93
N ASP A 618 -19.25 41.39 -9.02
CA ASP A 618 -19.45 42.13 -10.26
C ASP A 618 -18.92 43.57 -10.11
N PRO A 619 -17.85 43.96 -10.82
CA PRO A 619 -17.31 45.31 -10.73
C PRO A 619 -18.26 46.39 -11.27
N ALA A 620 -19.21 46.06 -12.15
CA ALA A 620 -20.14 47.04 -12.71
C ALA A 620 -21.20 47.49 -11.71
N THR A 621 -21.58 46.60 -10.77
CA THR A 621 -22.60 46.88 -9.74
C THR A 621 -22.01 46.92 -8.33
N ASN A 622 -20.71 46.66 -8.19
CA ASN A 622 -20.02 46.42 -6.92
C ASN A 622 -20.68 45.33 -6.06
N LEU A 623 -21.34 44.36 -6.70
CA LEU A 623 -22.00 43.24 -6.03
C LEU A 623 -20.96 42.47 -5.20
N ASN A 624 -21.23 42.29 -3.91
CA ASN A 624 -20.35 41.60 -2.94
C ASN A 624 -18.90 42.12 -2.90
N GLY A 625 -18.66 43.36 -3.36
CA GLY A 625 -17.33 43.96 -3.40
C GLY A 625 -16.75 44.28 -2.03
N LEU A 626 -15.45 44.58 -2.03
CA LEU A 626 -14.72 44.96 -0.82
C LEU A 626 -15.36 46.17 -0.13
N ASN A 627 -15.55 46.05 1.18
CA ASN A 627 -16.13 47.04 2.07
C ASN A 627 -17.60 47.41 1.77
N ALA A 628 -18.29 46.64 0.93
CA ALA A 628 -19.72 46.75 0.70
C ALA A 628 -20.49 45.72 1.55
N VAL A 629 -21.73 46.04 1.91
CA VAL A 629 -22.63 45.07 2.56
C VAL A 629 -22.93 43.94 1.56
N PRO A 630 -22.63 42.67 1.85
CA PRO A 630 -22.92 41.57 0.94
C PRO A 630 -24.42 41.40 0.72
N ALA A 631 -24.82 40.98 -0.48
CA ALA A 631 -26.22 40.86 -0.87
C ALA A 631 -27.03 40.03 0.15
N LEU A 632 -28.16 40.57 0.59
CA LEU A 632 -29.04 39.95 1.59
C LEU A 632 -29.73 38.71 1.02
N VAL A 633 -30.24 37.83 1.90
CA VAL A 633 -30.99 36.64 1.45
C VAL A 633 -32.17 37.09 0.57
N GLY A 634 -32.33 36.43 -0.58
CA GLY A 634 -33.34 36.78 -1.59
C GLY A 634 -32.91 37.86 -2.58
N GLN A 635 -31.82 38.58 -2.33
CA GLN A 635 -31.24 39.49 -3.32
C GLN A 635 -30.37 38.73 -4.34
N HIS A 636 -30.33 39.27 -5.56
CA HIS A 636 -29.51 38.73 -6.65
C HIS A 636 -28.04 38.64 -6.23
N GLY A 637 -27.45 37.45 -6.37
CA GLY A 637 -26.05 37.19 -6.03
C GLY A 637 -25.75 37.00 -4.54
N SER A 638 -26.77 36.81 -3.68
CA SER A 638 -26.53 36.48 -2.28
C SER A 638 -25.82 35.14 -2.11
N VAL A 639 -24.75 35.14 -1.30
CA VAL A 639 -23.98 33.95 -0.93
C VAL A 639 -24.18 33.54 0.54
N ARG A 640 -25.14 34.16 1.24
CA ARG A 640 -25.33 33.97 2.69
C ARG A 640 -25.77 32.54 3.06
N GLU A 641 -26.63 31.93 2.23
CA GLU A 641 -27.02 30.52 2.39
C GLU A 641 -25.86 29.57 2.08
N LEU A 642 -25.01 29.92 1.12
CA LEU A 642 -23.80 29.17 0.81
C LEU A 642 -22.81 29.21 1.98
N ALA A 643 -22.61 30.40 2.58
CA ALA A 643 -21.78 30.62 3.75
C ALA A 643 -22.28 29.88 5.00
N ALA A 644 -23.60 29.76 5.17
CA ALA A 644 -24.20 28.98 6.24
C ALA A 644 -23.83 27.49 6.17
N ILE A 645 -23.64 26.94 4.96
CA ILE A 645 -23.17 25.55 4.76
C ILE A 645 -21.64 25.47 4.82
N ALA A 646 -20.94 26.44 4.22
CA ALA A 646 -19.48 26.43 4.07
C ALA A 646 -18.71 26.26 5.39
N ARG A 647 -19.24 26.81 6.49
CA ARG A 647 -18.68 26.63 7.84
C ARG A 647 -18.56 25.17 8.29
N HIS A 648 -19.48 24.30 7.89
CA HIS A 648 -19.43 22.89 8.24
C HIS A 648 -18.25 22.21 7.58
N PHE A 649 -17.77 22.77 6.48
CA PHE A 649 -16.60 22.32 5.75
C PHE A 649 -15.38 23.17 6.08
N GLY A 650 -15.30 23.82 7.25
CA GLY A 650 -14.10 24.56 7.68
C GLY A 650 -13.77 25.83 6.90
N PHE A 651 -14.69 26.31 6.05
CA PHE A 651 -14.52 27.58 5.34
C PHE A 651 -15.02 28.75 6.19
N TYR A 652 -14.26 29.85 6.15
CA TYR A 652 -14.65 31.14 6.70
C TYR A 652 -15.04 32.07 5.55
N TRP A 653 -16.15 32.79 5.72
CA TRP A 653 -16.68 33.70 4.71
C TRP A 653 -16.23 35.14 4.98
N GLY A 654 -15.72 35.83 3.97
CA GLY A 654 -15.20 37.19 4.10
C GLY A 654 -16.27 38.25 4.44
N GLY A 655 -17.55 37.92 4.29
CA GLY A 655 -18.65 38.74 4.83
C GLY A 655 -18.64 38.86 6.37
N HIS A 656 -17.82 38.06 7.07
CA HIS A 656 -17.60 38.16 8.52
C HIS A 656 -16.32 38.92 8.90
N PHE A 657 -15.57 39.46 7.93
CA PHE A 657 -14.37 40.24 8.22
C PHE A 657 -14.69 41.67 8.67
N PRO A 658 -13.80 42.31 9.46
CA PRO A 658 -13.93 43.74 9.78
C PRO A 658 -13.94 44.62 8.54
N ARG A 659 -13.12 44.29 7.53
CA ARG A 659 -13.23 44.84 6.17
C ARG A 659 -14.00 43.83 5.34
N LEU A 660 -15.28 44.09 5.11
CA LEU A 660 -16.18 43.16 4.45
C LEU A 660 -15.64 42.72 3.09
N ASP A 661 -15.71 41.43 2.82
CA ASP A 661 -15.31 40.82 1.55
C ASP A 661 -16.33 39.76 1.16
N GLY A 662 -17.50 40.19 0.67
CA GLY A 662 -18.67 39.34 0.48
C GLY A 662 -18.48 38.21 -0.53
N MET A 663 -17.54 38.37 -1.47
CA MET A 663 -17.24 37.38 -2.51
C MET A 663 -16.37 36.23 -2.00
N HIS A 664 -15.66 36.43 -0.89
CA HIS A 664 -14.50 35.62 -0.51
C HIS A 664 -14.83 34.44 0.40
N PHE A 665 -14.30 33.28 0.09
CA PHE A 665 -14.34 32.08 0.94
C PHE A 665 -12.92 31.53 1.10
N GLU A 666 -12.49 31.30 2.33
CA GLU A 666 -11.17 30.75 2.63
C GLU A 666 -11.23 29.54 3.57
N VAL A 667 -10.31 28.60 3.41
CA VAL A 667 -10.10 27.51 4.37
C VAL A 667 -9.52 28.10 5.64
N ALA A 668 -10.27 27.99 6.74
CA ALA A 668 -9.83 28.43 8.07
C ALA A 668 -9.47 27.26 8.99
N VAL A 669 -10.13 26.12 8.78
CA VAL A 669 -9.85 24.86 9.45
C VAL A 669 -9.72 23.79 8.37
N LEU A 670 -8.60 23.08 8.35
CA LEU A 670 -8.44 21.96 7.44
C LEU A 670 -9.39 20.82 7.85
N GLN A 671 -9.98 20.12 6.89
CA GLN A 671 -10.79 18.93 7.17
C GLN A 671 -10.39 17.80 6.21
N PRO A 672 -10.24 16.55 6.71
CA PRO A 672 -9.88 15.41 5.88
C PRO A 672 -10.95 15.03 4.84
#